data_AF-A0AA89BYD4-F1
#
_entry.id   AF-A0AA89BYD4-F1
#
_cell.length_a   1.000
_cell.length_b   1.000
_cell.length_c   1.000
_cell.angle_alpha   90.00
_cell.angle_beta   90.00
_cell.angle_gamma   90.00
#
_symmetry.space_group_name_H-M   'P 1'
#
loop_
_entity.id
_entity.type
_entity.pdbx_description
1 polymer ?
#
loop_
_entity_poly.entity_id
_entity_poly.type
_entity_poly.pdbx_seq_one_letter_code
_entity_poly.pdbx_strand_id
1 'polypeptide(L)'
;MQKVIDSGAAEVAPDLPHGKEVWYLPIFGVYHPKKPDKIRGVFDSSATYQGVSLNKVLMSGPNLTNSLVGILMRFRKNEYAISGDIEQMFYSFLVKEEHRDHLRFLWHKDNNTENELIDYRMCAHVFGNSPSPAVATYGLRKSVLSAETDVREFVNSNFYVDDAFTSLPTKEEAIELMKRTQKTLEKEGNLRLHKIVSNSPDVMQSFQKEDLGKEVKSFNLDVDALPIHQSLGMSWDMDKDSFVFDIQLQNKPHTRRGFLSLLHSIYDPLGFVALMLLEGKIILREIAAISDWDQALDAKYIDRWERWSTSIQSLETLVIPRTYASISLSVTKGVEIHIFCDASQDAIAAVAYLKVKHEGSSHCSFVFGKVKLAPSHGHTIPRLELCAAVLATEVGKTVTQSLHHPVTNVQYYSDSRVVLGYIHNKVHRFYNYVSNRVDRILTISQPSQWSYVSTKENPADHGTRGLQTAELLNEKWLKAPEVLNNTTHEMEEYPLVVPDADKEIRVEVYATKASVDHVVNEKSAKFSSWSRLVSAMSMLKSCMRRRKCQKAINDLSIRQDTENFLLCLAQHQHFAEDVCSLQHGSAVDKSSTIASLSPYLDEQGILRVGGRLNQGALPIEQRNPIILSKDMHVTKLIIRHFHEKVAHQGRLITEGAIRNNGFWIVGAKRMISSLINNCFVCRRLRRKPEIQRMADLPVDRLTPAPPFSSVGVDAFGPWSIVSRKTRGGMAESKRWAIMFTCLVTRAIHIEVIESMTSSSFINSVRRLVALRGNVKEFRSDRGSNFVGAIEDLKVDVQAGAVKDYLSKSRITWIFNAPHSSHMGGVWERMIGLTRNILNAVLLGPKGKNLTHEVLVTLMAEVTAIINSRPIAPISYDSDVPIVLSPSMLLNQKFSGDAPTLIDMDVRNIYREHWRQVQVLSDVFWKMWRERYLQTLQEKRKWTAEHPNMKEGDIVLFRDPEAPRSQWPLAIVEKVFPSKDGLVRKVDVRLSVNGKICRYTRPISELVLLLD
;
A
#
# COMPACT_ATOMS: atom_id res chain seq x y z
N MET A 1 -19.24 -35.17 17.73
CA MET A 1 -19.01 -35.32 16.27
C MET A 1 -20.26 -35.82 15.56
N GLN A 2 -20.98 -36.82 16.10
CA GLN A 2 -22.19 -37.39 15.49
C GLN A 2 -23.13 -36.37 14.80
N LYS A 3 -23.54 -35.29 15.51
CA LYS A 3 -24.39 -34.22 14.95
C LYS A 3 -23.85 -33.55 13.67
N VAL A 4 -22.52 -33.44 13.53
CA VAL A 4 -21.84 -32.83 12.36
C VAL A 4 -21.85 -33.81 11.18
N ILE A 5 -21.77 -35.10 11.45
CA ILE A 5 -21.84 -36.16 10.44
C ILE A 5 -23.29 -36.31 9.96
N ASP A 6 -24.24 -36.38 10.89
CA ASP A 6 -25.67 -36.52 10.58
C ASP A 6 -26.22 -35.32 9.76
N SER A 7 -25.67 -34.12 9.97
CA SER A 7 -26.05 -32.93 9.21
C SER A 7 -25.43 -32.86 7.81
N GLY A 8 -24.53 -33.78 7.46
CA GLY A 8 -23.78 -33.75 6.20
C GLY A 8 -22.67 -32.68 6.14
N ALA A 9 -22.36 -32.02 7.27
CA ALA A 9 -21.27 -31.04 7.33
C ALA A 9 -19.87 -31.69 7.30
N ALA A 10 -19.79 -32.99 7.59
CA ALA A 10 -18.62 -33.83 7.40
C ALA A 10 -19.01 -35.13 6.68
N GLU A 11 -18.10 -35.65 5.86
CA GLU A 11 -18.26 -36.93 5.17
C GLU A 11 -17.00 -37.78 5.32
N VAL A 12 -17.13 -39.10 5.11
CA VAL A 12 -15.96 -39.98 5.01
C VAL A 12 -15.15 -39.54 3.79
N ALA A 13 -13.85 -39.30 3.99
CA ALA A 13 -13.01 -38.80 2.94
C ALA A 13 -12.79 -39.89 1.86
N PRO A 14 -12.84 -39.54 0.56
CA PRO A 14 -12.57 -40.50 -0.49
C PRO A 14 -11.09 -40.93 -0.48
N ASP A 15 -10.84 -42.10 -1.05
CA ASP A 15 -9.50 -42.64 -1.24
C ASP A 15 -8.58 -41.63 -1.93
N LEU A 16 -7.38 -41.48 -1.39
CA LEU A 16 -6.40 -40.48 -1.83
C LEU A 16 -5.82 -40.86 -3.21
N PRO A 17 -6.02 -40.06 -4.26
CA PRO A 17 -5.30 -40.24 -5.51
C PRO A 17 -3.81 -39.94 -5.28
N HIS A 18 -2.93 -40.74 -5.88
CA HIS A 18 -1.48 -40.55 -5.75
C HIS A 18 -1.07 -39.15 -6.22
N GLY A 19 -0.44 -38.36 -5.34
CA GLY A 19 0.09 -37.03 -5.65
C GLY A 19 -0.82 -35.83 -5.40
N LYS A 20 -2.02 -36.01 -4.82
CA LYS A 20 -2.90 -34.88 -4.44
C LYS A 20 -2.50 -34.31 -3.07
N GLU A 21 -2.44 -32.98 -2.97
CA GLU A 21 -2.14 -32.30 -1.71
C GLU A 21 -3.34 -32.37 -0.75
N VAL A 22 -3.08 -32.73 0.51
CA VAL A 22 -4.10 -32.84 1.56
C VAL A 22 -3.60 -32.24 2.87
N TRP A 23 -4.53 -31.82 3.73
CA TRP A 23 -4.19 -31.27 5.04
C TRP A 23 -5.11 -31.84 6.12
N TYR A 24 -4.51 -32.26 7.23
CA TYR A 24 -5.21 -32.80 8.38
C TYR A 24 -5.28 -31.77 9.51
N LEU A 25 -6.49 -31.55 10.02
CA LEU A 25 -6.79 -30.65 11.12
C LEU A 25 -6.82 -31.43 12.42
N PRO A 26 -5.96 -31.09 13.40
CA PRO A 26 -6.12 -31.58 14.76
C PRO A 26 -7.45 -31.09 15.34
N ILE A 27 -8.08 -31.94 16.16
CA ILE A 27 -9.33 -31.62 16.83
C ILE A 27 -9.14 -31.73 18.34
N PHE A 28 -9.61 -30.72 19.07
CA PHE A 28 -9.68 -30.78 20.52
C PHE A 28 -11.02 -30.26 21.04
N GLY A 29 -11.43 -30.77 22.20
CA GLY A 29 -12.67 -30.36 22.86
C GLY A 29 -12.45 -29.16 23.78
N VAL A 30 -13.27 -28.13 23.64
CA VAL A 30 -13.37 -27.03 24.61
C VAL A 30 -14.64 -27.23 25.44
N TYR A 31 -14.45 -27.31 26.75
CA TYR A 31 -15.51 -27.48 27.74
C TYR A 31 -15.95 -26.12 28.25
N HIS A 32 -17.25 -25.86 28.24
CA HIS A 32 -17.77 -24.61 28.77
C HIS A 32 -17.92 -24.72 30.31
N PRO A 33 -17.31 -23.84 31.13
CA PRO A 33 -17.35 -23.96 32.59
C PRO A 33 -18.76 -24.01 33.17
N LYS A 34 -19.68 -23.18 32.65
CA LYS A 34 -21.10 -23.16 33.07
C LYS A 34 -21.99 -24.23 32.39
N LYS A 35 -21.45 -25.00 31.43
CA LYS A 35 -22.20 -26.01 30.64
C LYS A 35 -21.30 -27.23 30.39
N PRO A 36 -20.89 -27.96 31.45
CA PRO A 36 -19.88 -29.03 31.36
C PRO A 36 -20.28 -30.14 30.40
N ASP A 37 -21.58 -30.41 30.26
CA ASP A 37 -22.14 -31.44 29.38
C ASP A 37 -22.08 -31.06 27.89
N LYS A 38 -21.70 -29.82 27.57
CA LYS A 38 -21.65 -29.30 26.20
C LYS A 38 -20.21 -29.07 25.77
N ILE A 39 -19.68 -30.04 25.02
CA ILE A 39 -18.35 -29.97 24.42
C ILE A 39 -18.43 -29.28 23.06
N ARG A 40 -17.53 -28.33 22.79
CA ARG A 40 -17.31 -27.75 21.45
C ARG A 40 -16.06 -28.37 20.83
N GLY A 41 -16.19 -29.05 19.70
CA GLY A 41 -15.04 -29.49 18.92
C GLY A 41 -14.43 -28.31 18.18
N VAL A 42 -13.14 -28.05 18.39
CA VAL A 42 -12.39 -26.99 17.71
C VAL A 42 -11.41 -27.63 16.74
N PHE A 43 -11.43 -27.17 15.49
CA PHE A 43 -10.47 -27.56 14.46
C PHE A 43 -9.29 -26.61 14.49
N ASP A 44 -8.10 -27.12 14.76
CA ASP A 44 -6.89 -26.30 14.87
C ASP A 44 -6.24 -26.04 13.51
N SER A 45 -6.74 -25.02 12.83
CA SER A 45 -6.16 -24.58 11.55
C SER A 45 -4.87 -23.78 11.71
N SER A 46 -4.43 -23.52 12.95
CA SER A 46 -3.17 -22.82 13.25
C SER A 46 -2.04 -23.79 13.60
N ALA A 47 -2.36 -25.07 13.87
CA ALA A 47 -1.39 -26.13 14.07
C ALA A 47 -0.38 -26.19 12.91
N THR A 48 0.91 -26.17 13.26
CA THR A 48 2.00 -26.13 12.29
C THR A 48 2.61 -27.50 12.04
N TYR A 49 2.74 -27.89 10.78
CA TYR A 49 3.54 -29.04 10.35
C TYR A 49 4.56 -28.59 9.30
N GLN A 50 5.82 -29.00 9.46
CA GLN A 50 6.94 -28.58 8.60
C GLN A 50 7.02 -27.05 8.36
N GLY A 51 6.68 -26.24 9.36
CA GLY A 51 6.74 -24.77 9.29
C GLY A 51 5.57 -24.08 8.55
N VAL A 52 4.55 -24.85 8.16
CA VAL A 52 3.32 -24.38 7.50
C VAL A 52 2.12 -24.70 8.39
N SER A 53 1.11 -23.82 8.42
CA SER A 53 -0.22 -24.11 8.96
C SER A 53 -1.27 -23.68 7.94
N LEU A 54 -2.47 -24.25 8.00
CA LEU A 54 -3.52 -23.93 7.03
C LEU A 54 -3.86 -22.43 7.05
N ASN A 55 -3.99 -21.82 8.22
CA ASN A 55 -4.26 -20.38 8.34
C ASN A 55 -3.15 -19.47 7.77
N LYS A 56 -1.91 -19.96 7.64
CA LYS A 56 -0.79 -19.21 7.06
C LYS A 56 -0.86 -19.11 5.54
N VAL A 57 -1.53 -20.08 4.89
CA VAL A 57 -1.67 -20.14 3.43
C VAL A 57 -3.05 -19.68 2.95
N LEU A 58 -4.06 -19.74 3.81
CA LEU A 58 -5.39 -19.21 3.50
C LEU A 58 -5.43 -17.68 3.52
N MET A 59 -6.12 -17.10 2.54
CA MET A 59 -6.44 -15.67 2.55
C MET A 59 -7.58 -15.39 3.51
N SER A 60 -7.37 -14.55 4.53
CA SER A 60 -8.37 -14.28 5.59
C SER A 60 -9.65 -13.57 5.11
N GLY A 61 -9.64 -12.97 3.91
CA GLY A 61 -10.74 -12.14 3.41
C GLY A 61 -10.88 -10.78 4.12
N PRO A 62 -11.82 -9.93 3.68
CA PRO A 62 -12.09 -8.64 4.31
C PRO A 62 -12.82 -8.81 5.66
N ASN A 63 -12.60 -7.90 6.60
CA ASN A 63 -13.39 -7.85 7.83
C ASN A 63 -14.79 -7.28 7.53
N LEU A 64 -15.79 -8.15 7.46
CA LEU A 64 -17.19 -7.79 7.22
C LEU A 64 -18.02 -7.71 8.52
N THR A 65 -17.42 -7.98 9.68
CA THR A 65 -18.14 -7.97 10.97
C THR A 65 -18.60 -6.57 11.32
N ASN A 66 -19.85 -6.48 11.79
CA ASN A 66 -20.42 -5.23 12.26
C ASN A 66 -19.78 -4.83 13.60
N SER A 67 -19.75 -3.52 13.87
CA SER A 67 -19.33 -3.01 15.18
C SER A 67 -20.29 -3.48 16.26
N LEU A 68 -19.79 -4.26 17.22
CA LEU A 68 -20.55 -4.71 18.39
C LEU A 68 -21.16 -3.52 19.16
N VAL A 69 -20.34 -2.49 19.40
CA VAL A 69 -20.79 -1.24 20.06
C VAL A 69 -21.96 -0.63 19.30
N GLY A 70 -21.91 -0.64 17.96
CA GLY A 70 -22.99 -0.09 17.16
C GLY A 70 -24.27 -0.92 17.22
N ILE A 71 -24.16 -2.24 17.24
CA ILE A 71 -25.30 -3.15 17.43
C ILE A 71 -25.95 -2.90 18.78
N LEU A 72 -25.17 -2.86 19.86
CA LEU A 72 -25.69 -2.57 21.20
C LEU A 72 -26.33 -1.17 21.26
N MET A 73 -25.76 -0.16 20.60
CA MET A 73 -26.37 1.16 20.53
C MET A 73 -27.73 1.15 19.84
N ARG A 74 -27.90 0.40 18.74
CA ARG A 74 -29.19 0.24 18.05
C ARG A 74 -30.16 -0.65 18.79
N PHE A 75 -29.65 -1.64 19.51
CA PHE A 75 -30.44 -2.49 20.37
C PHE A 75 -31.10 -1.70 21.50
N ARG A 76 -30.54 -0.56 21.90
CA ARG A 76 -31.08 0.38 22.90
C ARG A 76 -32.09 1.41 22.37
N LYS A 77 -32.37 1.41 21.06
CA LYS A 77 -33.07 2.50 20.36
C LYS A 77 -34.56 2.60 20.69
N ASN A 78 -35.28 1.49 20.68
CA ASN A 78 -36.75 1.45 20.80
C ASN A 78 -37.22 0.50 21.91
N GLU A 79 -38.51 0.56 22.25
CA GLU A 79 -39.13 -0.16 23.37
C GLU A 79 -39.12 -1.69 23.22
N TYR A 80 -39.41 -2.24 22.05
CA TYR A 80 -39.50 -3.70 21.88
C TYR A 80 -38.21 -4.26 21.34
N ALA A 81 -37.42 -4.87 22.22
CA ALA A 81 -36.16 -5.51 21.87
C ALA A 81 -36.38 -6.97 21.48
N ILE A 82 -35.68 -7.40 20.43
CA ILE A 82 -35.67 -8.80 19.99
C ILE A 82 -34.26 -9.22 19.62
N SER A 83 -33.90 -10.44 20.01
CA SER A 83 -32.65 -11.09 19.70
C SER A 83 -32.89 -12.47 19.10
N GLY A 84 -31.92 -12.95 18.32
CA GLY A 84 -31.91 -14.29 17.74
C GLY A 84 -30.49 -14.72 17.36
N ASP A 85 -30.36 -15.94 16.86
CA ASP A 85 -29.08 -16.61 16.56
C ASP A 85 -29.22 -17.42 15.27
N ILE A 86 -28.18 -17.48 14.44
CA ILE A 86 -28.13 -18.40 13.30
C ILE A 86 -27.60 -19.76 13.74
N GLU A 87 -28.43 -20.79 13.61
CA GLU A 87 -28.05 -22.15 13.98
C GLU A 87 -26.83 -22.62 13.19
N GLN A 88 -25.72 -22.86 13.90
CA GLN A 88 -24.48 -23.42 13.33
C GLN A 88 -23.99 -22.67 12.08
N MET A 89 -24.03 -21.33 12.13
CA MET A 89 -23.76 -20.43 10.99
C MET A 89 -22.62 -20.87 10.04
N PHE A 90 -21.46 -21.28 10.56
CA PHE A 90 -20.32 -21.69 9.72
C PHE A 90 -20.61 -22.96 8.91
N TYR A 91 -21.31 -23.93 9.49
CA TYR A 91 -21.63 -25.20 8.82
C TYR A 91 -22.72 -25.07 7.76
N SER A 92 -23.44 -23.95 7.74
CA SER A 92 -24.42 -23.66 6.69
C SER A 92 -23.77 -23.29 5.35
N PHE A 93 -22.47 -22.98 5.32
CA PHE A 93 -21.77 -22.59 4.09
C PHE A 93 -20.81 -23.69 3.64
N LEU A 94 -21.08 -24.26 2.47
CA LEU A 94 -20.32 -25.37 1.91
C LEU A 94 -18.98 -24.94 1.31
N VAL A 95 -17.98 -25.78 1.50
CA VAL A 95 -16.67 -25.69 0.86
C VAL A 95 -16.73 -26.45 -0.47
N LYS A 96 -16.20 -25.82 -1.53
CA LYS A 96 -16.09 -26.45 -2.85
C LYS A 96 -15.34 -27.78 -2.74
N GLU A 97 -15.82 -28.79 -3.45
CA GLU A 97 -15.31 -30.16 -3.37
C GLU A 97 -13.79 -30.27 -3.59
N GLU A 98 -13.26 -29.48 -4.51
CA GLU A 98 -11.82 -29.37 -4.81
C GLU A 98 -10.95 -29.00 -3.59
N HIS A 99 -11.50 -28.28 -2.61
CA HIS A 99 -10.78 -27.80 -1.43
C HIS A 99 -11.05 -28.60 -0.15
N ARG A 100 -12.03 -29.51 -0.14
CA ARG A 100 -12.43 -30.26 1.07
C ARG A 100 -11.31 -31.12 1.63
N ASP A 101 -10.41 -31.60 0.76
CA ASP A 101 -9.27 -32.42 1.18
C ASP A 101 -8.21 -31.65 2.00
N HIS A 102 -8.30 -30.32 2.08
CA HIS A 102 -7.50 -29.50 3.01
C HIS A 102 -8.14 -29.37 4.41
N LEU A 103 -9.33 -29.94 4.61
CA LEU A 103 -10.07 -29.95 5.87
C LEU A 103 -10.29 -31.38 6.37
N ARG A 104 -9.32 -32.28 6.11
CA ARG A 104 -9.38 -33.66 6.59
C ARG A 104 -9.16 -33.71 8.10
N PHE A 105 -9.70 -34.72 8.75
CA PHE A 105 -9.47 -35.01 10.16
C PHE A 105 -9.68 -36.50 10.42
N LEU A 106 -9.07 -36.99 11.50
CA LEU A 106 -9.23 -38.39 11.92
C LEU A 106 -10.33 -38.47 12.98
N TRP A 107 -11.26 -39.41 12.81
CA TRP A 107 -12.28 -39.71 13.81
C TRP A 107 -12.65 -41.19 13.82
N HIS A 108 -13.08 -41.69 14.96
CA HIS A 108 -13.47 -43.09 15.08
C HIS A 108 -14.76 -43.38 14.33
N LYS A 109 -14.75 -44.48 13.58
CA LYS A 109 -15.90 -44.94 12.80
C LYS A 109 -17.13 -45.14 13.70
N ASP A 110 -18.29 -44.73 13.20
CA ASP A 110 -19.58 -44.76 13.92
C ASP A 110 -19.55 -44.00 15.27
N ASN A 111 -18.61 -43.04 15.41
CA ASN A 111 -18.42 -42.25 16.62
C ASN A 111 -18.19 -43.10 17.89
N ASN A 112 -17.60 -44.30 17.74
CA ASN A 112 -17.27 -45.22 18.82
C ASN A 112 -15.76 -45.37 18.95
N THR A 113 -15.21 -45.04 20.12
CA THR A 113 -13.76 -45.09 20.40
C THR A 113 -13.12 -46.47 20.30
N GLU A 114 -13.92 -47.56 20.35
CA GLU A 114 -13.44 -48.93 20.15
C GLU A 114 -13.23 -49.29 18.67
N ASN A 115 -13.85 -48.54 17.75
CA ASN A 115 -13.69 -48.75 16.33
C ASN A 115 -12.41 -48.10 15.79
N GLU A 116 -12.01 -48.51 14.59
CA GLU A 116 -10.85 -47.93 13.89
C GLU A 116 -11.01 -46.43 13.61
N LEU A 117 -9.88 -45.71 13.59
CA LEU A 117 -9.80 -44.33 13.12
C LEU A 117 -9.85 -44.32 11.60
N ILE A 118 -10.76 -43.54 11.04
CA ILE A 118 -10.89 -43.35 9.59
C ILE A 118 -10.77 -41.88 9.21
N ASP A 119 -10.47 -41.63 7.94
CA ASP A 119 -10.37 -40.29 7.38
C ASP A 119 -11.76 -39.70 7.15
N TYR A 120 -12.02 -38.57 7.79
CA TYR A 120 -13.16 -37.69 7.48
C TYR A 120 -12.65 -36.41 6.83
N ARG A 121 -13.53 -35.71 6.12
CA ARG A 121 -13.28 -34.35 5.64
C ARG A 121 -14.49 -33.46 5.86
N MET A 122 -14.25 -32.19 6.18
CA MET A 122 -15.33 -31.22 6.31
C MET A 122 -15.85 -30.78 4.94
N CYS A 123 -17.17 -30.80 4.78
CA CYS A 123 -17.88 -30.31 3.61
C CYS A 123 -18.26 -28.84 3.74
N ALA A 124 -18.26 -28.31 4.96
CA ALA A 124 -18.62 -26.93 5.27
C ALA A 124 -17.48 -26.16 5.94
N HIS A 125 -17.62 -24.84 5.98
CA HIS A 125 -16.65 -23.97 6.64
C HIS A 125 -16.58 -24.27 8.14
N VAL A 126 -15.37 -24.36 8.70
CA VAL A 126 -15.14 -24.64 10.12
C VAL A 126 -14.79 -23.41 10.92
N PHE A 127 -15.10 -23.46 12.22
CA PHE A 127 -14.55 -22.54 13.21
C PHE A 127 -13.04 -22.75 13.36
N GLY A 128 -12.26 -21.66 13.34
CA GLY A 128 -10.79 -21.71 13.43
C GLY A 128 -10.07 -21.34 12.12
N ASN A 129 -10.74 -21.48 10.98
CA ASN A 129 -10.22 -21.05 9.67
C ASN A 129 -10.28 -19.52 9.52
N SER A 130 -9.18 -18.90 9.08
CA SER A 130 -9.09 -17.45 8.86
C SER A 130 -10.14 -16.87 7.89
N PRO A 131 -10.52 -17.51 6.77
CA PRO A 131 -11.57 -16.98 5.87
C PRO A 131 -13.01 -17.21 6.36
N SER A 132 -13.26 -18.15 7.27
CA SER A 132 -14.61 -18.59 7.62
C SER A 132 -15.53 -17.44 8.07
N PRO A 133 -15.09 -16.49 8.93
CA PRO A 133 -15.92 -15.34 9.30
C PRO A 133 -16.35 -14.49 8.11
N ALA A 134 -15.43 -14.17 7.20
CA ALA A 134 -15.72 -13.36 6.03
C ALA A 134 -16.72 -14.06 5.09
N VAL A 135 -16.52 -15.37 4.86
CA VAL A 135 -17.43 -16.17 4.02
C VAL A 135 -18.82 -16.28 4.63
N ALA A 136 -18.89 -16.57 5.94
CA ALA A 136 -20.18 -16.70 6.63
C ALA A 136 -20.97 -15.39 6.63
N THR A 137 -20.32 -14.27 6.96
CA THR A 137 -20.99 -12.96 6.91
C THR A 137 -21.40 -12.60 5.48
N TYR A 138 -20.56 -12.85 4.48
CA TYR A 138 -20.91 -12.60 3.08
C TYR A 138 -22.11 -13.45 2.65
N GLY A 139 -22.11 -14.75 2.99
CA GLY A 139 -23.19 -15.67 2.67
C GLY A 139 -24.52 -15.26 3.31
N LEU A 140 -24.50 -14.86 4.59
CA LEU A 140 -25.67 -14.33 5.29
C LEU A 140 -26.23 -13.05 4.63
N ARG A 141 -25.35 -12.12 4.21
CA ARG A 141 -25.80 -10.92 3.49
C ARG A 141 -26.31 -11.25 2.09
N LYS A 142 -25.74 -12.26 1.45
CA LYS A 142 -26.14 -12.71 0.11
C LYS A 142 -27.54 -13.32 0.13
N SER A 143 -27.93 -14.05 1.19
CA SER A 143 -29.26 -14.67 1.31
C SER A 143 -30.41 -13.66 1.45
N VAL A 144 -30.14 -12.37 1.65
CA VAL A 144 -31.16 -11.32 1.76
C VAL A 144 -31.07 -10.25 0.67
N LEU A 145 -30.30 -10.48 -0.41
CA LEU A 145 -30.14 -9.49 -1.48
C LEU A 145 -31.46 -9.14 -2.19
N SER A 146 -32.32 -10.14 -2.39
CA SER A 146 -33.66 -10.03 -2.99
C SER A 146 -34.76 -9.66 -2.00
N ALA A 147 -34.42 -9.51 -0.71
CA ALA A 147 -35.37 -9.21 0.35
C ALA A 147 -35.81 -7.74 0.35
N GLU A 148 -36.87 -7.46 1.11
CA GLU A 148 -37.31 -6.11 1.41
C GLU A 148 -36.23 -5.31 2.15
N THR A 149 -36.30 -3.98 2.03
CA THR A 149 -35.21 -3.08 2.46
C THR A 149 -34.92 -3.20 3.96
N ASP A 150 -35.94 -3.32 4.79
CA ASP A 150 -35.80 -3.43 6.25
C ASP A 150 -35.18 -4.76 6.70
N VAL A 151 -35.56 -5.89 6.09
CA VAL A 151 -34.93 -7.20 6.31
C VAL A 151 -33.45 -7.15 5.91
N ARG A 152 -33.16 -6.57 4.75
CA ARG A 152 -31.78 -6.42 4.26
C ARG A 152 -30.96 -5.52 5.18
N GLU A 153 -31.52 -4.42 5.67
CA GLU A 153 -30.85 -3.51 6.62
C GLU A 153 -30.61 -4.16 7.98
N PHE A 154 -31.60 -4.91 8.49
CA PHE A 154 -31.49 -5.68 9.72
C PHE A 154 -30.35 -6.70 9.61
N VAL A 155 -30.34 -7.55 8.59
CA VAL A 155 -29.28 -8.55 8.42
C VAL A 155 -27.90 -7.92 8.20
N ASN A 156 -27.83 -6.85 7.40
CA ASN A 156 -26.56 -6.21 7.11
C ASN A 156 -25.94 -5.50 8.32
N SER A 157 -26.75 -4.94 9.21
CA SER A 157 -26.30 -4.03 10.26
C SER A 157 -26.40 -4.62 11.67
N ASN A 158 -27.34 -5.52 11.95
CA ASN A 158 -27.72 -5.91 13.31
C ASN A 158 -27.27 -7.32 13.71
N PHE A 159 -26.49 -7.99 12.85
CA PHE A 159 -25.83 -9.26 13.17
C PHE A 159 -24.38 -9.03 13.59
N TYR A 160 -24.00 -9.59 14.73
CA TYR A 160 -22.61 -9.77 15.15
C TYR A 160 -22.24 -11.24 14.97
N VAL A 161 -21.69 -11.57 13.81
CA VAL A 161 -21.48 -12.97 13.38
C VAL A 161 -22.84 -13.69 13.29
N ASP A 162 -23.15 -14.58 14.23
CA ASP A 162 -24.36 -15.40 14.30
C ASP A 162 -25.47 -14.77 15.15
N ASP A 163 -25.12 -13.87 16.07
CA ASP A 163 -26.04 -13.21 17.00
C ASP A 163 -26.71 -11.97 16.37
N ALA A 164 -28.04 -11.92 16.39
CA ALA A 164 -28.86 -10.81 15.88
C ALA A 164 -29.49 -10.01 17.02
N PHE A 165 -29.41 -8.68 16.96
CA PHE A 165 -29.98 -7.80 17.99
C PHE A 165 -30.62 -6.55 17.38
N THR A 166 -31.90 -6.31 17.65
CA THR A 166 -32.58 -5.09 17.21
C THR A 166 -33.65 -4.65 18.20
N SER A 167 -34.14 -3.43 18.01
CA SER A 167 -35.30 -2.93 18.75
C SER A 167 -36.24 -2.14 17.83
N LEU A 168 -37.54 -2.31 18.00
CA LEU A 168 -38.59 -1.71 17.18
C LEU A 168 -39.59 -0.91 18.03
N PRO A 169 -40.25 0.11 17.45
CA PRO A 169 -41.25 0.93 18.15
C PRO A 169 -42.49 0.16 18.62
N THR A 170 -42.93 -0.88 17.90
CA THR A 170 -44.15 -1.65 18.19
C THR A 170 -43.89 -3.15 18.22
N LYS A 171 -44.76 -3.90 18.91
CA LYS A 171 -44.70 -5.37 18.97
C LYS A 171 -44.91 -5.98 17.59
N GLU A 172 -45.87 -5.45 16.85
CA GLU A 172 -46.27 -5.90 15.51
C GLU A 172 -45.10 -5.78 14.54
N GLU A 173 -44.41 -4.65 14.52
CA GLU A 173 -43.21 -4.45 13.67
C GLU A 173 -42.09 -5.42 14.04
N ALA A 174 -41.86 -5.66 15.34
CA ALA A 174 -40.84 -6.61 15.79
C ALA A 174 -41.15 -8.04 15.32
N ILE A 175 -42.42 -8.48 15.47
CA ILE A 175 -42.89 -9.80 15.04
C ILE A 175 -42.78 -9.93 13.51
N GLU A 176 -43.25 -8.95 12.77
CA GLU A 176 -43.30 -8.99 11.31
C GLU A 176 -41.89 -9.03 10.70
N LEU A 177 -40.99 -8.15 11.16
CA LEU A 177 -39.60 -8.10 10.69
C LEU A 177 -38.89 -9.44 10.93
N MET A 178 -39.03 -10.02 12.12
CA MET A 178 -38.37 -11.29 12.45
C MET A 178 -38.97 -12.48 11.70
N LYS A 179 -40.29 -12.53 11.50
CA LYS A 179 -40.93 -13.59 10.68
C LYS A 179 -40.55 -13.48 9.20
N ARG A 180 -40.55 -12.27 8.62
CA ARG A 180 -40.08 -12.02 7.25
C ARG A 180 -38.61 -12.41 7.10
N THR A 181 -37.79 -12.10 8.10
CA THR A 181 -36.37 -12.48 8.13
C THR A 181 -36.19 -14.00 8.20
N GLN A 182 -36.86 -14.70 9.15
CA GLN A 182 -36.82 -16.16 9.26
C GLN A 182 -37.18 -16.84 7.92
N LYS A 183 -38.31 -16.43 7.33
CA LYS A 183 -38.79 -16.99 6.05
C LYS A 183 -37.82 -16.75 4.89
N THR A 184 -37.23 -15.56 4.82
CA THR A 184 -36.28 -15.21 3.75
C THR A 184 -34.98 -16.00 3.89
N LEU A 185 -34.42 -16.07 5.11
CA LEU A 185 -33.20 -16.81 5.40
C LEU A 185 -33.36 -18.31 5.15
N GLU A 186 -34.51 -18.89 5.52
CA GLU A 186 -34.84 -20.28 5.24
C GLU A 186 -34.96 -20.53 3.73
N LYS A 187 -35.75 -19.72 3.02
CA LYS A 187 -36.04 -19.93 1.59
C LYS A 187 -34.85 -19.71 0.67
N GLU A 188 -34.09 -18.63 0.89
CA GLU A 188 -33.04 -18.19 -0.05
C GLU A 188 -31.64 -18.68 0.38
N GLY A 189 -31.43 -18.93 1.67
CA GLY A 189 -30.12 -19.29 2.23
C GLY A 189 -30.06 -20.66 2.90
N ASN A 190 -31.19 -21.34 3.13
CA ASN A 190 -31.29 -22.51 4.01
C ASN A 190 -30.68 -22.24 5.40
N LEU A 191 -30.88 -21.02 5.91
CA LEU A 191 -30.37 -20.56 7.20
C LEU A 191 -31.50 -20.52 8.21
N ARG A 192 -31.32 -21.21 9.35
CA ARG A 192 -32.30 -21.23 10.43
C ARG A 192 -31.96 -20.17 11.48
N LEU A 193 -32.82 -19.16 11.59
CA LEU A 193 -32.78 -18.15 12.65
C LEU A 193 -33.62 -18.62 13.83
N HIS A 194 -32.97 -18.84 14.98
CA HIS A 194 -33.55 -19.45 16.16
C HIS A 194 -33.07 -18.77 17.46
N LYS A 195 -33.39 -19.37 18.62
CA LYS A 195 -33.14 -18.80 19.96
C LYS A 195 -33.73 -17.39 20.13
N ILE A 196 -34.92 -17.17 19.59
CA ILE A 196 -35.59 -15.88 19.65
C ILE A 196 -35.97 -15.57 21.10
N VAL A 197 -35.60 -14.37 21.55
CA VAL A 197 -35.93 -13.83 22.87
C VAL A 197 -36.29 -12.35 22.76
N SER A 198 -37.18 -11.88 23.63
CA SER A 198 -37.67 -10.50 23.66
C SER A 198 -38.03 -10.07 25.08
N ASN A 199 -38.05 -8.77 25.37
CA ASN A 199 -38.65 -8.21 26.58
C ASN A 199 -40.19 -8.24 26.58
N SER A 200 -40.83 -8.68 25.48
CA SER A 200 -42.28 -8.82 25.41
C SER A 200 -42.71 -10.29 25.27
N PRO A 201 -43.54 -10.80 26.21
CA PRO A 201 -44.14 -12.13 26.10
C PRO A 201 -44.93 -12.32 24.80
N ASP A 202 -45.75 -11.33 24.41
CA ASP A 202 -46.57 -11.37 23.18
C ASP A 202 -45.73 -11.58 21.91
N VAL A 203 -44.55 -10.94 21.86
CA VAL A 203 -43.60 -11.11 20.76
C VAL A 203 -43.08 -12.55 20.74
N MET A 204 -42.73 -13.13 21.89
CA MET A 204 -42.23 -14.51 21.97
C MET A 204 -43.32 -15.55 21.66
N GLN A 205 -44.56 -15.35 22.13
CA GLN A 205 -45.70 -16.23 21.83
C GLN A 205 -46.03 -16.33 20.34
N SER A 206 -45.58 -15.35 19.55
CA SER A 206 -45.78 -15.33 18.10
C SER A 206 -44.86 -16.28 17.32
N PHE A 207 -43.89 -16.94 17.96
CA PHE A 207 -42.93 -17.86 17.35
C PHE A 207 -43.12 -19.31 17.84
N GLN A 208 -42.59 -20.27 17.08
CA GLN A 208 -42.62 -21.69 17.47
C GLN A 208 -41.75 -21.95 18.70
N LYS A 209 -42.18 -22.88 19.59
CA LYS A 209 -41.45 -23.20 20.83
C LYS A 209 -40.03 -23.70 20.57
N GLU A 210 -39.80 -24.34 19.42
CA GLU A 210 -38.51 -24.85 18.99
C GLU A 210 -37.52 -23.72 18.67
N ASP A 211 -38.02 -22.57 18.24
CA ASP A 211 -37.22 -21.42 17.84
C ASP A 211 -36.98 -20.44 18.99
N LEU A 212 -37.65 -20.59 20.14
CA LEU A 212 -37.43 -19.75 21.31
C LEU A 212 -36.06 -20.02 21.98
N GLY A 213 -35.53 -19.01 22.68
CA GLY A 213 -34.33 -19.15 23.50
C GLY A 213 -34.49 -20.24 24.58
N LYS A 214 -33.44 -21.02 24.84
CA LYS A 214 -33.49 -22.14 25.81
C LYS A 214 -33.96 -21.72 27.19
N GLU A 215 -33.61 -20.51 27.60
CA GLU A 215 -33.96 -19.91 28.88
C GLU A 215 -35.46 -19.67 29.00
N VAL A 216 -36.15 -19.48 27.88
CA VAL A 216 -37.59 -19.19 27.81
C VAL A 216 -38.42 -20.45 27.55
N LYS A 217 -37.84 -21.51 26.96
CA LYS A 217 -38.56 -22.75 26.61
C LYS A 217 -39.22 -23.46 27.78
N SER A 218 -38.70 -23.28 29.00
CA SER A 218 -39.20 -23.92 30.23
C SER A 218 -40.10 -23.01 31.07
N PHE A 219 -40.34 -21.77 30.67
CA PHE A 219 -41.13 -20.78 31.41
C PHE A 219 -42.56 -20.70 30.89
N ASN A 220 -43.51 -20.50 31.80
CA ASN A 220 -44.86 -20.11 31.44
C ASN A 220 -44.90 -18.59 31.24
N LEU A 221 -44.88 -18.16 29.98
CA LEU A 221 -44.82 -16.76 29.56
C LEU A 221 -45.98 -15.88 30.09
N ASP A 222 -47.07 -16.47 30.56
CA ASP A 222 -48.23 -15.76 31.10
C ASP A 222 -48.15 -15.52 32.63
N VAL A 223 -47.23 -16.20 33.33
CA VAL A 223 -47.19 -16.25 34.82
C VAL A 223 -45.80 -15.99 35.40
N ASP A 224 -44.74 -16.44 34.73
CA ASP A 224 -43.38 -16.37 35.24
C ASP A 224 -42.66 -15.08 34.79
N ALA A 225 -41.87 -14.49 35.68
CA ALA A 225 -40.98 -13.37 35.33
C ALA A 225 -39.94 -13.82 34.28
N LEU A 226 -39.66 -12.95 33.31
CA LEU A 226 -38.74 -13.29 32.23
C LEU A 226 -37.30 -13.46 32.75
N PRO A 227 -36.53 -14.45 32.24
CA PRO A 227 -35.19 -14.72 32.71
C PRO A 227 -34.16 -13.68 32.23
N ILE A 228 -32.97 -13.70 32.84
CA ILE A 228 -31.82 -12.92 32.37
C ILE A 228 -31.20 -13.62 31.15
N HIS A 229 -31.12 -12.90 30.05
CA HIS A 229 -30.48 -13.35 28.83
C HIS A 229 -29.00 -12.95 28.76
N GLN A 230 -28.11 -13.94 28.56
CA GLN A 230 -26.67 -13.70 28.38
C GLN A 230 -26.27 -13.85 26.92
N SER A 231 -25.95 -12.74 26.26
CA SER A 231 -25.45 -12.75 24.88
C SER A 231 -24.61 -11.50 24.59
N LEU A 232 -23.73 -11.61 23.59
CA LEU A 232 -22.71 -10.61 23.25
C LEU A 232 -21.82 -10.18 24.43
N GLY A 233 -21.66 -11.05 25.43
CA GLY A 233 -20.88 -10.79 26.64
C GLY A 233 -21.56 -9.88 27.67
N MET A 234 -22.83 -9.52 27.48
CA MET A 234 -23.63 -8.74 28.42
C MET A 234 -24.80 -9.57 28.97
N SER A 235 -25.26 -9.24 30.17
CA SER A 235 -26.49 -9.80 30.76
C SER A 235 -27.63 -8.79 30.61
N TRP A 236 -28.74 -9.22 30.03
CA TRP A 236 -29.95 -8.44 29.83
C TRP A 236 -31.12 -9.07 30.59
N ASP A 237 -31.60 -8.38 31.62
CA ASP A 237 -32.84 -8.71 32.31
C ASP A 237 -34.01 -8.32 31.40
N MET A 238 -34.70 -9.32 30.85
CA MET A 238 -35.78 -9.13 29.88
C MET A 238 -37.06 -8.61 30.53
N ASP A 239 -37.27 -8.91 31.81
CA ASP A 239 -38.48 -8.50 32.55
C ASP A 239 -38.43 -7.01 32.87
N LYS A 240 -37.29 -6.54 33.39
CA LYS A 240 -37.05 -5.12 33.70
C LYS A 240 -36.55 -4.30 32.51
N ASP A 241 -36.26 -4.97 31.40
CA ASP A 241 -35.63 -4.42 30.21
C ASP A 241 -34.35 -3.60 30.50
N SER A 242 -33.39 -4.24 31.18
CA SER A 242 -32.20 -3.57 31.69
C SER A 242 -30.94 -4.43 31.58
N PHE A 243 -29.78 -3.78 31.41
CA PHE A 243 -28.49 -4.44 31.52
C PHE A 243 -28.09 -4.57 33.00
N VAL A 244 -27.57 -5.75 33.34
CA VAL A 244 -27.11 -6.11 34.68
C VAL A 244 -25.73 -6.75 34.61
N PHE A 245 -24.99 -6.75 35.73
CA PHE A 245 -23.66 -7.34 35.83
C PHE A 245 -23.67 -8.55 36.77
N ASP A 246 -23.22 -9.71 36.28
CA ASP A 246 -23.02 -10.94 37.07
C ASP A 246 -21.52 -11.04 37.41
N ILE A 247 -21.14 -10.69 38.64
CA ILE A 247 -19.74 -10.59 39.06
C ILE A 247 -19.32 -11.85 39.80
N GLN A 248 -18.74 -12.79 39.06
CA GLN A 248 -18.14 -13.98 39.66
C GLN A 248 -16.66 -13.71 40.01
N LEU A 249 -16.38 -13.31 41.26
CA LEU A 249 -15.02 -13.24 41.77
C LEU A 249 -14.42 -14.65 41.87
N GLN A 250 -13.74 -15.08 40.83
CA GLN A 250 -12.99 -16.33 40.85
C GLN A 250 -11.76 -16.16 41.76
N ASN A 251 -11.49 -17.16 42.60
CA ASN A 251 -10.28 -17.17 43.42
C ASN A 251 -9.06 -17.40 42.51
N LYS A 252 -8.43 -16.30 42.07
CA LYS A 252 -7.27 -16.30 41.18
C LYS A 252 -5.99 -16.14 41.99
N PRO A 253 -4.87 -16.76 41.58
CA PRO A 253 -3.60 -16.57 42.27
C PRO A 253 -3.20 -15.09 42.22
N HIS A 254 -2.72 -14.54 43.34
CA HIS A 254 -2.25 -13.15 43.47
C HIS A 254 -0.96 -12.91 42.68
N THR A 255 -1.11 -12.92 41.36
CA THR A 255 -0.09 -12.78 40.32
C THR A 255 -0.61 -11.78 39.30
N ARG A 256 0.29 -11.22 38.49
CA ARG A 256 -0.10 -10.32 37.40
C ARG A 256 -1.11 -10.99 36.44
N ARG A 257 -0.90 -12.27 36.09
CA ARG A 257 -1.82 -13.03 35.22
C ARG A 257 -3.19 -13.20 35.87
N GLY A 258 -3.23 -13.50 37.17
CA GLY A 258 -4.47 -13.60 37.92
C GLY A 258 -5.26 -12.30 37.91
N PHE A 259 -4.58 -11.16 38.16
CA PHE A 259 -5.24 -9.85 38.21
C PHE A 259 -5.80 -9.45 36.86
N LEU A 260 -5.02 -9.63 35.79
CA LEU A 260 -5.45 -9.37 34.43
C LEU A 260 -6.69 -10.21 34.07
N SER A 261 -6.71 -11.49 34.44
CA SER A 261 -7.85 -12.37 34.19
C SER A 261 -9.11 -11.90 34.91
N LEU A 262 -9.00 -11.36 36.13
CA LEU A 262 -10.13 -10.81 36.87
C LEU A 262 -10.60 -9.47 36.30
N LEU A 263 -9.67 -8.58 35.95
CA LEU A 263 -10.01 -7.30 35.32
C LEU A 263 -10.76 -7.47 34.00
N HIS A 264 -10.32 -8.43 33.18
CA HIS A 264 -10.93 -8.72 31.88
C HIS A 264 -12.15 -9.65 31.94
N SER A 265 -12.51 -10.21 33.10
CA SER A 265 -13.77 -10.95 33.22
C SER A 265 -14.99 -10.03 33.22
N ILE A 266 -14.78 -8.74 33.48
CA ILE A 266 -15.83 -7.71 33.44
C ILE A 266 -15.89 -7.14 32.03
N TYR A 267 -16.92 -7.51 31.29
CA TYR A 267 -17.11 -7.09 29.92
C TYR A 267 -17.99 -5.84 29.85
N ASP A 268 -17.40 -4.71 29.44
CA ASP A 268 -18.09 -3.41 29.36
C ASP A 268 -17.84 -2.73 28.00
N PRO A 269 -18.56 -3.14 26.94
CA PRO A 269 -18.34 -2.62 25.60
C PRO A 269 -18.83 -1.18 25.43
N LEU A 270 -19.88 -0.76 26.17
CA LEU A 270 -20.47 0.58 26.09
C LEU A 270 -19.86 1.59 27.08
N GLY A 271 -19.05 1.12 28.04
CA GLY A 271 -18.39 1.98 29.02
C GLY A 271 -19.28 2.38 30.18
N PHE A 272 -20.26 1.54 30.55
CA PHE A 272 -21.14 1.77 31.69
C PHE A 272 -20.36 1.83 33.00
N VAL A 273 -19.44 0.88 33.21
CA VAL A 273 -18.69 0.70 34.46
C VAL A 273 -17.23 1.15 34.33
N ALA A 274 -16.92 1.92 33.28
CA ALA A 274 -15.58 2.36 32.92
C ALA A 274 -14.82 3.05 34.06
N LEU A 275 -15.53 3.76 34.96
CA LEU A 275 -14.96 4.48 36.10
C LEU A 275 -14.42 3.53 37.17
N MET A 276 -15.12 2.43 37.44
CA MET A 276 -14.68 1.44 38.41
C MET A 276 -13.56 0.56 37.84
N LEU A 277 -13.58 0.32 36.52
CA LEU A 277 -12.50 -0.38 35.82
C LEU A 277 -11.20 0.43 35.71
N LEU A 278 -11.26 1.76 35.84
CA LEU A 278 -10.07 2.61 35.75
C LEU A 278 -9.06 2.29 36.85
N GLU A 279 -9.51 2.15 38.10
CA GLU A 279 -8.62 1.83 39.23
C GLU A 279 -7.90 0.50 39.00
N GLY A 280 -8.62 -0.53 38.55
CA GLY A 280 -8.02 -1.81 38.16
C GLY A 280 -6.98 -1.66 37.04
N LYS A 281 -7.23 -0.83 36.02
CA LYS A 281 -6.25 -0.55 34.96
C LYS A 281 -5.00 0.15 35.50
N ILE A 282 -5.14 1.08 36.45
CA ILE A 282 -4.01 1.77 37.10
C ILE A 282 -3.18 0.77 37.90
N ILE A 283 -3.81 -0.06 38.73
CA ILE A 283 -3.13 -1.11 39.52
C ILE A 283 -2.36 -2.05 38.59
N LEU A 284 -2.98 -2.50 37.50
CA LEU A 284 -2.33 -3.38 36.51
C LEU A 284 -1.12 -2.70 35.85
N ARG A 285 -1.20 -1.40 35.53
CA ARG A 285 -0.09 -0.62 34.94
C ARG A 285 1.10 -0.56 35.90
N GLU A 286 0.86 -0.38 37.19
CA GLU A 286 1.90 -0.38 38.22
C GLU A 286 2.54 -1.76 38.41
N ILE A 287 1.71 -2.81 38.56
CA ILE A 287 2.19 -4.19 38.70
C ILE A 287 3.04 -4.61 37.50
N ALA A 288 2.60 -4.26 36.29
CA ALA A 288 3.29 -4.61 35.05
C ALA A 288 4.70 -4.00 34.93
N ALA A 289 5.00 -2.92 35.66
CA ALA A 289 6.31 -2.30 35.70
C ALA A 289 7.28 -2.96 36.69
N ILE A 290 6.77 -3.78 37.62
CA ILE A 290 7.52 -4.25 38.79
C ILE A 290 7.62 -5.79 38.84
N SER A 291 6.61 -6.52 38.34
CA SER A 291 6.49 -7.97 38.50
C SER A 291 6.25 -8.72 37.18
N ASP A 292 6.81 -9.94 37.08
CA ASP A 292 6.60 -10.87 35.96
C ASP A 292 5.23 -11.59 36.06
N TRP A 293 4.84 -12.31 35.01
CA TRP A 293 3.46 -12.81 34.83
C TRP A 293 2.92 -13.69 35.96
N ASP A 294 3.74 -14.61 36.47
CA ASP A 294 3.34 -15.65 37.41
C ASP A 294 4.02 -15.50 38.79
N GLN A 295 4.69 -14.36 39.01
CA GLN A 295 5.31 -14.02 40.31
C GLN A 295 4.26 -13.49 41.29
N ALA A 296 4.38 -13.88 42.56
CA ALA A 296 3.54 -13.38 43.64
C ALA A 296 3.70 -11.86 43.81
N LEU A 297 2.58 -11.16 44.03
CA LEU A 297 2.55 -9.71 44.22
C LEU A 297 2.96 -9.33 45.65
N ASP A 298 3.54 -8.13 45.81
CA ASP A 298 3.82 -7.58 47.14
C ASP A 298 2.52 -7.30 47.90
N ALA A 299 2.58 -7.36 49.24
CA ALA A 299 1.42 -7.15 50.13
C ALA A 299 0.64 -5.87 49.81
N LYS A 300 1.33 -4.77 49.48
CA LYS A 300 0.72 -3.49 49.08
C LYS A 300 -0.26 -3.64 47.89
N TYR A 301 0.08 -4.47 46.90
CA TYR A 301 -0.74 -4.67 45.71
C TYR A 301 -1.85 -5.68 45.94
N ILE A 302 -1.63 -6.67 46.82
CA ILE A 302 -2.66 -7.60 47.27
C ILE A 302 -3.78 -6.82 47.99
N ASP A 303 -3.44 -5.94 48.93
CA ASP A 303 -4.45 -5.14 49.64
C ASP A 303 -5.27 -4.24 48.68
N ARG A 304 -4.63 -3.63 47.69
CA ARG A 304 -5.31 -2.81 46.67
C ARG A 304 -6.19 -3.65 45.76
N TRP A 305 -5.72 -4.83 45.36
CA TRP A 305 -6.53 -5.79 44.62
C TRP A 305 -7.79 -6.11 45.39
N GLU A 306 -7.68 -6.55 46.64
CA GLU A 306 -8.83 -6.98 47.45
C GLU A 306 -9.86 -5.85 47.60
N ARG A 307 -9.43 -4.64 47.93
CA ARG A 307 -10.32 -3.47 48.00
C ARG A 307 -11.04 -3.21 46.69
N TRP A 308 -10.31 -3.25 45.57
CA TRP A 308 -10.90 -3.06 44.25
C TRP A 308 -11.88 -4.19 43.90
N SER A 309 -11.55 -5.46 44.19
CA SER A 309 -12.45 -6.60 43.97
C SER A 309 -13.74 -6.49 44.76
N THR A 310 -13.67 -6.08 46.03
CA THR A 310 -14.86 -5.80 46.85
C THR A 310 -15.69 -4.66 46.28
N SER A 311 -15.04 -3.58 45.79
CA SER A 311 -15.76 -2.46 45.16
C SER A 311 -16.56 -2.91 43.94
N ILE A 312 -15.98 -3.78 43.11
CA ILE A 312 -16.59 -4.29 41.88
C ILE A 312 -17.80 -5.19 42.17
N GLN A 313 -17.86 -5.88 43.32
CA GLN A 313 -19.06 -6.64 43.69
C GLN A 313 -20.30 -5.75 43.81
N SER A 314 -20.15 -4.46 44.13
CA SER A 314 -21.29 -3.53 44.14
C SER A 314 -21.93 -3.34 42.76
N LEU A 315 -21.29 -3.75 41.66
CA LEU A 315 -21.89 -3.69 40.32
C LEU A 315 -23.09 -4.64 40.15
N GLU A 316 -23.25 -5.65 41.00
CA GLU A 316 -24.41 -6.56 40.95
C GLU A 316 -25.73 -5.85 41.28
N THR A 317 -25.67 -4.72 41.99
CA THR A 317 -26.85 -3.89 42.29
C THR A 317 -27.15 -2.87 41.20
N LEU A 318 -26.26 -2.71 40.21
CA LEU A 318 -26.38 -1.72 39.15
C LEU A 318 -27.35 -2.21 38.07
N VAL A 319 -28.40 -1.43 37.84
CA VAL A 319 -29.42 -1.69 36.81
C VAL A 319 -29.42 -0.55 35.81
N ILE A 320 -29.19 -0.86 34.54
CA ILE A 320 -29.08 0.15 33.48
C ILE A 320 -30.20 -0.05 32.47
N PRO A 321 -31.12 0.91 32.31
CA PRO A 321 -32.18 0.81 31.30
C PRO A 321 -31.59 0.56 29.91
N ARG A 322 -32.12 -0.46 29.21
CA ARG A 322 -31.72 -0.72 27.83
C ARG A 322 -32.12 0.47 26.96
N THR A 323 -33.40 0.86 27.00
CA THR A 323 -33.94 1.94 26.15
C THR A 323 -33.34 3.30 26.47
N TYR A 324 -33.14 4.14 25.44
CA TYR A 324 -32.71 5.53 25.64
C TYR A 324 -33.80 6.46 26.15
N ALA A 325 -35.05 6.18 25.81
CA ALA A 325 -36.22 6.95 26.21
C ALA A 325 -37.45 6.04 26.10
N SER A 326 -38.49 6.34 26.88
CA SER A 326 -39.80 5.68 26.75
C SER A 326 -40.53 6.06 25.46
N ILE A 327 -40.12 7.15 24.79
CA ILE A 327 -40.71 7.63 23.54
C ILE A 327 -39.83 7.17 22.38
N SER A 328 -40.44 6.57 21.36
CA SER A 328 -39.72 6.16 20.15
C SER A 328 -39.05 7.35 19.48
N LEU A 329 -37.76 7.21 19.17
CA LEU A 329 -36.95 8.23 18.48
C LEU A 329 -37.59 8.69 17.15
N SER A 330 -38.37 7.83 16.50
CA SER A 330 -39.06 8.11 15.24
C SER A 330 -40.17 9.16 15.34
N VAL A 331 -40.70 9.42 16.54
CA VAL A 331 -41.82 10.37 16.78
C VAL A 331 -41.32 11.69 17.38
N THR A 332 -40.01 11.81 17.59
CA THR A 332 -39.42 12.94 18.32
C THR A 332 -39.23 14.16 17.44
N LYS A 333 -39.30 15.37 18.04
CA LYS A 333 -39.07 16.63 17.31
C LYS A 333 -37.59 16.88 17.01
N GLY A 334 -36.70 16.21 17.72
CA GLY A 334 -35.26 16.30 17.52
C GLY A 334 -34.47 15.45 18.50
N VAL A 335 -33.30 15.01 18.04
CA VAL A 335 -32.34 14.20 18.79
C VAL A 335 -31.01 14.93 18.82
N GLU A 336 -30.51 15.22 20.01
CA GLU A 336 -29.24 15.91 20.22
C GLU A 336 -28.25 14.98 20.91
N ILE A 337 -26.97 15.06 20.54
CA ILE A 337 -25.90 14.31 21.19
C ILE A 337 -24.98 15.31 21.90
N HIS A 338 -24.76 15.07 23.19
CA HIS A 338 -23.90 15.88 24.04
C HIS A 338 -22.72 15.04 24.50
N ILE A 339 -21.49 15.44 24.16
CA ILE A 339 -20.28 14.70 24.48
C ILE A 339 -19.41 15.55 25.41
N PHE A 340 -19.06 15.00 26.57
CA PHE A 340 -18.18 15.61 27.54
C PHE A 340 -16.81 14.95 27.49
N CYS A 341 -15.75 15.72 27.70
CA CYS A 341 -14.39 15.19 27.85
C CYS A 341 -13.63 15.85 28.99
N ASP A 342 -12.69 15.09 29.55
CA ASP A 342 -11.77 15.54 30.58
C ASP A 342 -10.46 14.74 30.55
N ALA A 343 -9.40 15.30 31.13
CA ALA A 343 -8.11 14.66 31.30
C ALA A 343 -7.49 14.90 32.68
N SER A 344 -6.96 13.83 33.27
CA SER A 344 -6.06 13.87 34.41
C SER A 344 -4.67 13.33 34.04
N GLN A 345 -3.73 13.34 35.00
CA GLN A 345 -2.42 12.71 34.83
C GLN A 345 -2.52 11.18 34.66
N ASP A 346 -3.61 10.57 35.13
CA ASP A 346 -3.78 9.13 35.13
C ASP A 346 -4.62 8.61 33.96
N ALA A 347 -5.61 9.39 33.51
CA ALA A 347 -6.56 8.98 32.49
C ALA A 347 -7.12 10.14 31.67
N ILE A 348 -7.61 9.80 30.48
CA ILE A 348 -8.47 10.65 29.66
C ILE A 348 -9.83 9.98 29.51
N ALA A 349 -10.89 10.77 29.56
CA ALA A 349 -12.26 10.29 29.51
C ALA A 349 -13.10 11.08 28.51
N ALA A 350 -14.05 10.38 27.90
CA ALA A 350 -15.15 11.01 27.17
C ALA A 350 -16.44 10.24 27.39
N VAL A 351 -17.56 10.95 27.48
CA VAL A 351 -18.90 10.36 27.67
C VAL A 351 -19.92 11.08 26.79
N ALA A 352 -20.80 10.30 26.16
CA ALA A 352 -21.85 10.79 25.30
C ALA A 352 -23.23 10.49 25.88
N TYR A 353 -24.07 11.53 25.90
CA TYR A 353 -25.48 11.46 26.25
C TYR A 353 -26.33 11.82 25.03
N LEU A 354 -27.51 11.22 24.97
CA LEU A 354 -28.52 11.51 23.96
C LEU A 354 -29.67 12.23 24.64
N LYS A 355 -30.06 13.37 24.06
CA LYS A 355 -31.19 14.19 24.50
C LYS A 355 -32.30 14.10 23.46
N VAL A 356 -33.43 13.57 23.87
CA VAL A 356 -34.65 13.46 23.06
C VAL A 356 -35.59 14.61 23.41
N LYS A 357 -36.09 15.33 22.40
CA LYS A 357 -37.10 16.39 22.58
C LYS A 357 -38.48 15.92 22.09
N HIS A 358 -39.47 15.93 22.96
CA HIS A 358 -40.86 15.58 22.64
C HIS A 358 -41.85 16.49 23.37
N GLU A 359 -42.72 17.19 22.63
CA GLU A 359 -43.85 17.98 23.14
C GLU A 359 -43.56 18.84 24.41
N GLY A 360 -42.43 19.56 24.41
CA GLY A 360 -42.04 20.44 25.53
C GLY A 360 -41.32 19.74 26.69
N SER A 361 -41.20 18.41 26.66
CA SER A 361 -40.35 17.63 27.56
C SER A 361 -39.05 17.20 26.88
N SER A 362 -37.98 17.08 27.67
CA SER A 362 -36.71 16.50 27.21
C SER A 362 -36.26 15.36 28.10
N HIS A 363 -35.84 14.26 27.49
CA HIS A 363 -35.28 13.10 28.19
C HIS A 363 -33.82 12.92 27.81
N CYS A 364 -32.93 12.74 28.79
CA CYS A 364 -31.50 12.57 28.58
C CYS A 364 -31.04 11.20 29.08
N SER A 365 -30.29 10.46 28.26
CA SER A 365 -29.81 9.12 28.60
C SER A 365 -28.35 8.89 28.17
N PHE A 366 -27.65 8.06 28.93
CA PHE A 366 -26.28 7.64 28.62
C PHE A 366 -26.25 6.77 27.37
N VAL A 367 -25.32 7.06 26.46
CA VAL A 367 -25.11 6.28 25.24
C VAL A 367 -23.82 5.50 25.29
N PHE A 368 -22.70 6.19 25.52
CA PHE A 368 -21.38 5.61 25.39
C PHE A 368 -20.33 6.36 26.21
N GLY A 369 -19.54 5.59 26.94
CA GLY A 369 -18.45 6.08 27.76
C GLY A 369 -17.13 5.46 27.33
N LYS A 370 -16.04 6.23 27.38
CA LYS A 370 -14.72 5.70 27.08
C LYS A 370 -13.67 6.33 27.97
N VAL A 371 -13.00 5.49 28.74
CA VAL A 371 -11.89 5.87 29.62
C VAL A 371 -10.63 5.14 29.17
N LYS A 372 -9.55 5.91 28.95
CA LYS A 372 -8.22 5.40 28.56
C LYS A 372 -7.19 5.87 29.59
N LEU A 373 -6.23 5.02 29.93
CA LEU A 373 -5.07 5.43 30.71
C LEU A 373 -4.29 6.50 29.95
N ALA A 374 -3.87 7.55 30.66
CA ALA A 374 -3.00 8.57 30.12
C ALA A 374 -1.62 7.95 29.81
N PRO A 375 -0.92 8.44 28.77
CA PRO A 375 0.43 7.97 28.46
C PRO A 375 1.38 8.20 29.64
N SER A 376 2.23 7.21 29.94
CA SER A 376 3.14 7.23 31.10
C SER A 376 4.27 8.26 31.02
N HIS A 377 4.48 8.95 29.90
CA HIS A 377 5.60 9.88 29.71
C HIS A 377 5.16 11.28 29.25
N GLY A 378 5.47 12.29 30.07
CA GLY A 378 5.90 13.62 29.63
C GLY A 378 4.88 14.55 28.94
N HIS A 379 3.57 14.30 29.03
CA HIS A 379 2.57 15.25 28.54
C HIS A 379 2.20 16.28 29.61
N THR A 380 2.09 17.55 29.20
CA THR A 380 1.49 18.60 30.02
C THR A 380 -0.02 18.40 30.13
N ILE A 381 -0.65 18.94 31.17
CA ILE A 381 -2.10 18.85 31.37
C ILE A 381 -2.88 19.35 30.12
N PRO A 382 -2.57 20.51 29.50
CA PRO A 382 -3.27 20.94 28.28
C PRO A 382 -3.15 19.97 27.10
N ARG A 383 -2.05 19.21 26.99
CA ARG A 383 -1.88 18.19 25.95
C ARG A 383 -2.72 16.95 26.22
N LEU A 384 -2.95 16.61 27.48
CA LEU A 384 -3.84 15.52 27.87
C LEU A 384 -5.30 15.93 27.68
N GLU A 385 -5.68 17.14 28.07
CA GLU A 385 -7.00 17.72 27.82
C GLU A 385 -7.31 17.76 26.32
N LEU A 386 -6.33 18.15 25.49
CA LEU A 386 -6.47 18.11 24.03
C LEU A 386 -6.62 16.67 23.49
N CYS A 387 -5.97 15.68 24.12
CA CYS A 387 -6.20 14.27 23.79
C CYS A 387 -7.60 13.80 24.18
N ALA A 388 -8.16 14.29 25.30
CA ALA A 388 -9.53 14.02 25.70
C ALA A 388 -10.52 14.64 24.71
N ALA A 389 -10.26 15.85 24.21
CA ALA A 389 -11.07 16.45 23.15
C ALA A 389 -11.05 15.61 21.85
N VAL A 390 -9.89 15.09 21.45
CA VAL A 390 -9.81 14.13 20.32
C VAL A 390 -10.64 12.88 20.62
N LEU A 391 -10.55 12.32 21.82
CA LEU A 391 -11.35 11.16 22.22
C LEU A 391 -12.87 11.46 22.16
N ALA A 392 -13.30 12.65 22.58
CA ALA A 392 -14.68 13.10 22.46
C ALA A 392 -15.15 13.14 21.00
N THR A 393 -14.36 13.67 20.07
CA THR A 393 -14.73 13.64 18.64
C THR A 393 -14.82 12.22 18.07
N GLU A 394 -13.93 11.32 18.47
CA GLU A 394 -13.99 9.90 18.08
C GLU A 394 -15.26 9.21 18.63
N VAL A 395 -15.62 9.50 19.90
CA VAL A 395 -16.86 9.05 20.53
C VAL A 395 -18.08 9.59 19.79
N GLY A 396 -18.15 10.91 19.56
CA GLY A 396 -19.25 11.53 18.84
C GLY A 396 -19.46 10.92 17.45
N LYS A 397 -18.37 10.77 16.68
CA LYS A 397 -18.42 10.10 15.37
C LYS A 397 -18.94 8.67 15.45
N THR A 398 -18.46 7.89 16.43
CA THR A 398 -18.89 6.50 16.63
C THR A 398 -20.39 6.42 16.93
N VAL A 399 -20.88 7.28 17.83
CA VAL A 399 -22.29 7.34 18.22
C VAL A 399 -23.17 7.74 17.04
N THR A 400 -22.86 8.85 16.37
CA THR A 400 -23.64 9.35 15.22
C THR A 400 -23.70 8.34 14.08
N GLN A 401 -22.58 7.66 13.77
CA GLN A 401 -22.56 6.63 12.73
C GLN A 401 -23.29 5.35 13.14
N SER A 402 -23.33 5.02 14.43
CA SER A 402 -23.89 3.75 14.90
C SER A 402 -25.39 3.78 15.14
N LEU A 403 -25.96 4.92 15.54
CA LEU A 403 -27.38 5.02 15.92
C LEU A 403 -28.36 4.80 14.74
N HIS A 404 -27.91 4.98 13.49
CA HIS A 404 -28.76 4.90 12.28
C HIS A 404 -30.06 5.70 12.47
N HIS A 405 -29.92 6.95 12.92
CA HIS A 405 -31.03 7.88 13.13
C HIS A 405 -30.53 9.31 12.86
N PRO A 406 -31.35 10.19 12.26
CA PRO A 406 -30.97 11.59 12.07
C PRO A 406 -30.70 12.28 13.41
N VAL A 407 -29.54 12.93 13.51
CA VAL A 407 -29.16 13.71 14.69
C VAL A 407 -29.29 15.19 14.33
N THR A 408 -30.08 15.93 15.12
CA THR A 408 -30.35 17.35 14.91
C THR A 408 -29.14 18.21 15.24
N ASN A 409 -28.45 17.89 16.34
CA ASN A 409 -27.29 18.64 16.80
C ASN A 409 -26.30 17.74 17.55
N VAL A 410 -25.00 18.02 17.39
CA VAL A 410 -23.92 17.39 18.14
C VAL A 410 -23.14 18.49 18.84
N GLN A 411 -23.01 18.39 20.16
CA GLN A 411 -22.35 19.38 21.02
C GLN A 411 -21.26 18.71 21.85
N TYR A 412 -20.14 19.40 22.00
CA TYR A 412 -18.95 18.95 22.70
C TYR A 412 -18.65 19.88 23.87
N TYR A 413 -18.29 19.32 25.02
CA TYR A 413 -18.05 20.05 26.25
C TYR A 413 -16.66 19.74 26.81
N SER A 414 -15.95 20.79 27.20
CA SER A 414 -14.67 20.69 27.91
C SER A 414 -14.60 21.78 28.99
N ASP A 415 -14.01 21.45 30.12
CA ASP A 415 -13.68 22.41 31.18
C ASP A 415 -12.32 23.08 30.97
N SER A 416 -11.58 22.71 29.92
CA SER A 416 -10.35 23.38 29.53
C SER A 416 -10.61 24.55 28.58
N ARG A 417 -10.63 25.76 29.14
CA ARG A 417 -10.64 27.00 28.33
C ARG A 417 -9.42 27.11 27.40
N VAL A 418 -8.30 26.48 27.77
CA VAL A 418 -7.10 26.41 26.93
C VAL A 418 -7.40 25.63 25.65
N VAL A 419 -7.98 24.43 25.76
CA VAL A 419 -8.35 23.60 24.61
C VAL A 419 -9.43 24.26 23.76
N LEU A 420 -10.45 24.87 24.38
CA LEU A 420 -11.49 25.61 23.65
C LEU A 420 -10.90 26.79 22.87
N GLY A 421 -9.96 27.52 23.47
CA GLY A 421 -9.19 28.56 22.80
C GLY A 421 -8.35 28.01 21.64
N TYR A 422 -7.79 26.80 21.76
CA TYR A 422 -7.07 26.16 20.64
C TYR A 422 -8.00 25.85 19.46
N ILE A 423 -9.19 25.34 19.73
CA ILE A 423 -10.18 24.94 18.71
C ILE A 423 -10.77 26.17 18.01
N HIS A 424 -11.00 27.27 18.73
CA HIS A 424 -11.59 28.51 18.19
C HIS A 424 -10.59 29.45 17.49
N ASN A 425 -9.30 29.14 17.55
CA ASN A 425 -8.27 29.99 16.97
C ASN A 425 -8.24 29.90 15.43
N LYS A 426 -8.42 31.04 14.77
CA LYS A 426 -8.44 31.16 13.30
C LYS A 426 -7.07 31.42 12.66
N VAL A 427 -6.02 31.66 13.44
CA VAL A 427 -4.74 32.22 12.98
C VAL A 427 -3.62 31.16 12.88
N HIS A 428 -3.94 29.86 12.93
CA HIS A 428 -2.99 28.74 12.75
C HIS A 428 -1.60 28.92 13.40
N ARG A 429 -1.59 29.33 14.67
CA ARG A 429 -0.38 29.71 15.41
C ARG A 429 0.01 28.69 16.48
N PHE A 430 -0.03 27.40 16.19
CA PHE A 430 0.35 26.34 17.15
C PHE A 430 1.59 25.55 16.71
N TYR A 431 2.29 24.91 17.66
CA TYR A 431 3.29 23.89 17.32
C TYR A 431 2.63 22.59 16.84
N ASN A 432 3.38 21.76 16.11
CA ASN A 432 2.85 20.60 15.37
C ASN A 432 1.98 19.64 16.21
N TYR A 433 2.30 19.44 17.50
CA TYR A 433 1.53 18.54 18.36
C TYR A 433 0.08 19.02 18.55
N VAL A 434 -0.09 20.31 18.87
CA VAL A 434 -1.39 20.96 19.06
C VAL A 434 -2.08 21.14 17.71
N SER A 435 -1.36 21.63 16.69
CA SER A 435 -1.91 21.80 15.32
C SER A 435 -2.52 20.49 14.81
N ASN A 436 -1.77 19.39 14.81
CA ASN A 436 -2.26 18.11 14.28
C ASN A 436 -3.51 17.57 15.03
N ARG A 437 -3.67 17.88 16.32
CA ARG A 437 -4.83 17.44 17.12
C ARG A 437 -6.02 18.34 16.93
N VAL A 438 -5.80 19.65 16.88
CA VAL A 438 -6.83 20.63 16.51
C VAL A 438 -7.34 20.30 15.11
N ASP A 439 -6.47 20.01 14.14
CA ASP A 439 -6.87 19.61 12.79
C ASP A 439 -7.72 18.32 12.79
N ARG A 440 -7.37 17.32 13.63
CA ARG A 440 -8.18 16.10 13.79
C ARG A 440 -9.56 16.39 14.40
N ILE A 441 -9.64 17.28 15.38
CA ILE A 441 -10.90 17.72 15.99
C ILE A 441 -11.76 18.45 14.94
N LEU A 442 -11.16 19.37 14.20
CA LEU A 442 -11.84 20.20 13.19
C LEU A 442 -12.21 19.42 11.92
N THR A 443 -11.63 18.23 11.70
CA THR A 443 -12.06 17.31 10.64
C THR A 443 -13.42 16.67 10.93
N ILE A 444 -13.79 16.55 12.21
CA ILE A 444 -15.02 15.87 12.67
C ILE A 444 -16.07 16.85 13.20
N SER A 445 -15.63 17.95 13.81
CA SER A 445 -16.48 18.93 14.50
C SER A 445 -16.14 20.36 14.06
N GLN A 446 -17.05 21.30 14.29
CA GLN A 446 -16.84 22.73 14.09
C GLN A 446 -16.58 23.43 15.42
N PRO A 447 -15.83 24.56 15.45
CA PRO A 447 -15.61 25.31 16.68
C PRO A 447 -16.93 25.68 17.39
N SER A 448 -17.95 26.08 16.63
CA SER A 448 -19.27 26.43 17.14
C SER A 448 -20.03 25.29 17.85
N GLN A 449 -19.54 24.05 17.77
CA GLN A 449 -20.10 22.90 18.47
C GLN A 449 -19.43 22.65 19.82
N TRP A 450 -18.40 23.44 20.18
CA TRP A 450 -17.66 23.29 21.44
C TRP A 450 -18.07 24.36 22.44
N SER A 451 -18.40 23.94 23.66
CA SER A 451 -18.79 24.81 24.76
C SER A 451 -18.04 24.50 26.04
N TYR A 452 -17.88 25.51 26.88
CA TYR A 452 -17.32 25.36 28.21
C TYR A 452 -18.33 24.72 29.17
N VAL A 453 -17.84 23.87 30.06
CA VAL A 453 -18.58 23.35 31.21
C VAL A 453 -17.70 23.47 32.45
N SER A 454 -18.29 23.72 33.62
CA SER A 454 -17.51 23.72 34.86
C SER A 454 -17.07 22.29 35.22
N THR A 455 -15.88 22.11 35.80
CA THR A 455 -15.39 20.77 36.21
C THR A 455 -16.38 20.05 37.15
N LYS A 456 -17.14 20.79 37.98
CA LYS A 456 -18.14 20.22 38.89
C LYS A 456 -19.35 19.63 38.14
N GLU A 457 -19.67 20.16 36.97
CA GLU A 457 -20.78 19.74 36.14
C GLU A 457 -20.33 18.84 34.97
N ASN A 458 -19.03 18.58 34.87
CA ASN A 458 -18.42 17.75 33.83
C ASN A 458 -18.40 16.27 34.26
N PRO A 459 -19.29 15.41 33.75
CA PRO A 459 -19.28 13.99 34.10
C PRO A 459 -17.99 13.28 33.66
N ALA A 460 -17.27 13.83 32.68
CA ALA A 460 -15.98 13.28 32.26
C ALA A 460 -14.88 13.39 33.33
N ASP A 461 -14.96 14.36 34.25
CA ASP A 461 -14.01 14.51 35.38
C ASP A 461 -14.02 13.29 36.30
N HIS A 462 -15.20 12.71 36.54
CA HIS A 462 -15.31 11.46 37.28
C HIS A 462 -14.66 10.29 36.51
N GLY A 463 -14.70 10.33 35.18
CA GLY A 463 -14.03 9.39 34.29
C GLY A 463 -12.51 9.39 34.37
N THR A 464 -11.88 10.48 34.83
CA THR A 464 -10.41 10.58 34.93
C THR A 464 -9.89 10.32 36.34
N ARG A 465 -10.77 10.33 37.35
CA ARG A 465 -10.45 10.07 38.77
C ARG A 465 -10.85 8.67 39.25
N GLY A 466 -11.87 8.07 38.62
CA GLY A 466 -12.47 6.80 39.05
C GLY A 466 -13.43 6.97 40.23
N LEU A 467 -14.19 5.91 40.53
CA LEU A 467 -15.16 5.85 41.63
C LEU A 467 -15.12 4.49 42.33
N GLN A 468 -15.49 4.48 43.62
CA GLN A 468 -15.42 3.27 44.47
C GLN A 468 -16.77 2.53 44.62
N THR A 469 -17.90 3.12 44.22
CA THR A 469 -19.22 2.50 44.41
C THR A 469 -20.11 2.63 43.17
N ALA A 470 -20.96 1.63 42.95
CA ALA A 470 -21.94 1.61 41.86
C ALA A 470 -22.99 2.73 41.97
N GLU A 471 -23.38 3.13 43.18
CA GLU A 471 -24.34 4.23 43.42
C GLU A 471 -23.83 5.55 42.86
N LEU A 472 -22.57 5.89 43.14
CA LEU A 472 -21.93 7.10 42.63
C LEU A 472 -21.76 7.05 41.12
N LEU A 473 -21.55 5.85 40.56
CA LEU A 473 -21.46 5.66 39.12
C LEU A 473 -22.80 5.97 38.45
N ASN A 474 -23.91 5.55 39.04
CA ASN A 474 -25.24 5.86 38.52
C ASN A 474 -25.52 7.36 38.51
N GLU A 475 -25.23 8.06 39.61
CA GLU A 475 -25.51 9.49 39.74
C GLU A 475 -24.63 10.38 38.86
N LYS A 476 -23.36 10.04 38.69
CA LYS A 476 -22.35 10.93 38.13
C LYS A 476 -21.93 10.61 36.70
N TRP A 477 -22.13 9.38 36.26
CA TRP A 477 -21.70 8.92 34.94
C TRP A 477 -22.86 8.46 34.08
N LEU A 478 -23.80 7.67 34.61
CA LEU A 478 -24.93 7.18 33.84
C LEU A 478 -26.06 8.21 33.73
N LYS A 479 -26.31 8.99 34.78
CA LYS A 479 -27.27 10.09 34.75
C LYS A 479 -26.64 11.30 34.05
N ALA A 480 -27.38 11.87 33.11
CA ALA A 480 -26.94 13.06 32.39
C ALA A 480 -26.94 14.29 33.32
N PRO A 481 -25.99 15.24 33.14
CA PRO A 481 -25.91 16.41 34.00
C PRO A 481 -27.09 17.37 33.79
N GLU A 482 -27.55 18.01 34.86
CA GLU A 482 -28.73 18.90 34.85
C GLU A 482 -28.57 20.11 33.94
N VAL A 483 -27.32 20.53 33.67
CA VAL A 483 -26.97 21.61 32.73
C VAL A 483 -27.59 21.38 31.34
N LEU A 484 -27.79 20.13 30.94
CA LEU A 484 -28.41 19.80 29.65
C LEU A 484 -29.90 20.15 29.58
N ASN A 485 -30.59 20.32 30.71
CA ASN A 485 -32.02 20.65 30.71
C ASN A 485 -32.26 22.14 30.44
N ASN A 486 -31.31 23.02 30.80
CA ASN A 486 -31.48 24.48 30.81
C ASN A 486 -30.67 25.21 29.72
N THR A 487 -30.03 24.52 28.78
CA THR A 487 -29.08 25.15 27.85
C THR A 487 -29.78 25.84 26.67
N THR A 488 -29.84 27.18 26.71
CA THR A 488 -29.85 28.03 25.51
C THR A 488 -28.39 28.26 25.09
N HIS A 489 -28.02 27.76 23.91
CA HIS A 489 -26.66 27.92 23.39
C HIS A 489 -26.46 29.36 22.88
N GLU A 490 -25.82 30.20 23.68
CA GLU A 490 -25.23 31.44 23.18
C GLU A 490 -23.86 31.11 22.55
N MET A 491 -23.56 31.75 21.42
CA MET A 491 -22.25 31.63 20.79
C MET A 491 -21.22 32.37 21.64
N GLU A 492 -20.60 31.67 22.58
CA GLU A 492 -19.44 32.18 23.32
C GLU A 492 -18.18 32.09 22.45
N GLU A 493 -17.45 33.21 22.34
CA GLU A 493 -16.09 33.17 21.80
C GLU A 493 -15.10 32.77 22.91
N TYR A 494 -14.27 31.78 22.62
CA TYR A 494 -13.19 31.35 23.53
C TYR A 494 -11.85 31.92 23.07
N PRO A 495 -11.41 33.09 23.59
CA PRO A 495 -10.08 33.60 23.30
C PRO A 495 -9.03 32.69 23.92
N LEU A 496 -7.82 32.71 23.35
CA LEU A 496 -6.69 31.99 23.92
C LEU A 496 -6.35 32.52 25.32
N VAL A 497 -6.20 31.60 26.28
CA VAL A 497 -5.93 31.91 27.69
C VAL A 497 -4.43 32.23 27.85
N VAL A 498 -4.12 33.48 28.21
CA VAL A 498 -2.75 33.98 28.43
C VAL A 498 -1.78 33.54 27.32
N PRO A 499 -1.99 34.00 26.06
CA PRO A 499 -1.27 33.48 24.89
C PRO A 499 0.25 33.61 24.99
N ASP A 500 0.72 34.62 25.72
CA ASP A 500 2.14 34.94 25.88
C ASP A 500 2.87 33.98 26.85
N ALA A 501 2.14 33.36 27.78
CA ALA A 501 2.68 32.37 28.71
C ALA A 501 2.54 30.93 28.20
N ASP A 502 1.69 30.70 27.19
CA ASP A 502 1.45 29.38 26.64
C ASP A 502 2.58 28.95 25.69
N LYS A 503 3.33 27.94 26.14
CA LYS A 503 4.47 27.37 25.39
C LYS A 503 4.03 26.70 24.07
N GLU A 504 2.76 26.38 23.90
CA GLU A 504 2.21 25.81 22.67
C GLU A 504 1.86 26.88 21.63
N ILE A 505 1.87 28.17 22.00
CA ILE A 505 1.43 29.28 21.15
C ILE A 505 2.57 30.03 20.46
N ARG A 506 2.29 30.16 19.18
CA ARG A 506 2.65 31.12 18.17
C ARG A 506 2.73 32.67 18.39
N VAL A 507 3.51 33.28 19.30
CA VAL A 507 3.62 34.79 19.40
C VAL A 507 3.66 35.49 18.02
N GLU A 508 2.70 36.39 17.75
CA GLU A 508 2.53 37.20 16.52
C GLU A 508 2.57 38.71 16.83
N VAL A 509 3.11 39.53 15.91
CA VAL A 509 3.35 40.98 16.03
C VAL A 509 2.78 41.69 14.78
N TYR A 510 1.99 42.78 14.93
CA TYR A 510 1.42 43.55 13.79
C TYR A 510 1.88 45.03 13.76
N ALA A 511 2.08 45.63 12.56
CA ALA A 511 2.43 47.06 12.33
C ALA A 511 1.87 47.66 11.00
N THR A 512 1.58 48.98 10.95
CA THR A 512 1.07 49.79 9.80
C THR A 512 2.17 50.39 8.88
N LYS A 513 1.84 50.73 7.61
CA LYS A 513 2.77 50.79 6.44
C LYS A 513 2.75 52.12 5.63
N ALA A 514 3.91 52.52 5.07
CA ALA A 514 4.08 53.46 3.93
C ALA A 514 4.96 52.79 2.84
N SER A 515 4.66 52.96 1.53
CA SER A 515 5.28 52.15 0.45
C SER A 515 6.21 52.89 -0.51
N VAL A 516 7.39 52.31 -0.75
CA VAL A 516 8.30 52.57 -1.87
C VAL A 516 8.59 51.23 -2.56
N ASP A 517 8.24 51.08 -3.83
CA ASP A 517 8.41 49.80 -4.55
C ASP A 517 9.87 49.56 -4.99
N HIS A 518 10.51 48.55 -4.41
CA HIS A 518 11.88 48.13 -4.71
C HIS A 518 11.91 46.95 -5.70
N VAL A 519 12.05 47.20 -7.00
CA VAL A 519 12.17 46.13 -8.01
C VAL A 519 13.64 45.79 -8.30
N VAL A 520 14.21 44.84 -7.53
CA VAL A 520 15.61 44.40 -7.63
C VAL A 520 15.77 43.16 -8.52
N ASN A 521 14.73 42.33 -8.60
CA ASN A 521 14.75 41.07 -9.36
C ASN A 521 15.02 41.30 -10.88
N GLU A 522 14.39 42.32 -11.49
CA GLU A 522 14.54 42.61 -12.92
C GLU A 522 15.94 43.12 -13.32
N LYS A 523 16.57 43.92 -12.45
CA LYS A 523 17.90 44.49 -12.73
C LYS A 523 19.01 43.45 -12.52
N SER A 524 18.85 42.55 -11.55
CA SER A 524 19.81 41.47 -11.29
C SER A 524 19.78 40.36 -12.36
N ALA A 525 18.64 40.16 -13.04
CA ALA A 525 18.46 39.17 -14.11
C ALA A 525 19.44 39.32 -15.30
N LYS A 526 20.02 40.51 -15.50
CA LYS A 526 20.98 40.81 -16.59
C LYS A 526 22.37 40.19 -16.39
N PHE A 527 22.64 39.60 -15.23
CA PHE A 527 23.95 39.04 -14.88
C PHE A 527 23.90 37.51 -14.76
N SER A 528 24.93 36.84 -15.28
CA SER A 528 25.06 35.38 -15.33
C SER A 528 25.86 34.76 -14.18
N SER A 529 26.61 35.58 -13.42
CA SER A 529 27.38 35.16 -12.25
C SER A 529 27.25 36.16 -11.10
N TRP A 530 27.31 35.65 -9.87
CA TRP A 530 27.29 36.46 -8.64
C TRP A 530 28.45 37.46 -8.61
N SER A 531 29.67 37.02 -8.96
CA SER A 531 30.87 37.86 -8.95
C SER A 531 30.79 39.08 -9.89
N ARG A 532 30.18 38.93 -11.07
CA ARG A 532 30.01 40.02 -12.05
C ARG A 532 28.97 41.05 -11.59
N LEU A 533 27.84 40.58 -11.05
CA LEU A 533 26.79 41.45 -10.50
C LEU A 533 27.36 42.36 -9.41
N VAL A 534 28.11 41.77 -8.48
CA VAL A 534 28.74 42.51 -7.39
C VAL A 534 29.72 43.54 -7.93
N SER A 535 30.65 43.15 -8.82
CA SER A 535 31.65 44.08 -9.37
C SER A 535 31.02 45.28 -10.09
N ALA A 536 29.98 45.06 -10.89
CA ALA A 536 29.29 46.14 -11.60
C ALA A 536 28.61 47.12 -10.62
N MET A 537 27.93 46.59 -9.60
CA MET A 537 27.25 47.43 -8.59
C MET A 537 28.23 48.14 -7.66
N SER A 538 29.38 47.52 -7.37
CA SER A 538 30.46 48.15 -6.59
C SER A 538 31.04 49.35 -7.31
N MET A 539 31.24 49.24 -8.63
CA MET A 539 31.72 50.33 -9.46
C MET A 539 30.74 51.52 -9.44
N LEU A 540 29.43 51.26 -9.54
CA LEU A 540 28.40 52.30 -9.46
C LEU A 540 28.37 53.01 -8.10
N LYS A 541 28.38 52.25 -7.00
CA LYS A 541 28.47 52.81 -5.63
C LYS A 541 29.73 53.65 -5.45
N SER A 542 30.85 53.20 -6.00
CA SER A 542 32.14 53.92 -5.96
C SER A 542 32.07 55.26 -6.71
N CYS A 543 31.51 55.28 -7.92
CA CYS A 543 31.33 56.50 -8.71
C CYS A 543 30.42 57.53 -7.99
N MET A 544 29.36 57.07 -7.32
CA MET A 544 28.47 57.95 -6.55
C MET A 544 29.14 58.53 -5.30
N ARG A 545 29.89 57.72 -4.55
CA ARG A 545 30.61 58.19 -3.33
C ARG A 545 31.74 59.17 -3.67
N ARG A 546 32.46 58.96 -4.79
CA ARG A 546 33.50 59.91 -5.27
C ARG A 546 32.97 61.30 -5.61
N ARG A 547 31.68 61.43 -5.96
CA ARG A 547 31.03 62.74 -6.16
C ARG A 547 30.64 63.46 -4.87
N LYS A 548 30.55 62.76 -3.73
CA LYS A 548 30.09 63.32 -2.44
C LYS A 548 31.19 63.57 -1.40
N CYS A 549 32.31 62.83 -1.41
CA CYS A 549 33.42 63.00 -0.44
C CYS A 549 34.81 62.79 -1.08
N GLN A 550 35.79 63.59 -0.68
CA GLN A 550 37.19 63.61 -1.16
C GLN A 550 38.19 62.78 -0.29
N LYS A 551 37.76 61.65 0.28
CA LYS A 551 38.67 60.72 1.00
C LYS A 551 38.93 59.45 0.18
N ALA A 552 40.15 58.89 0.33
CA ALA A 552 40.55 57.64 -0.31
C ALA A 552 39.60 56.50 0.09
N ILE A 553 39.06 55.79 -0.91
CA ILE A 553 38.04 54.76 -0.73
C ILE A 553 38.70 53.39 -0.82
N ASN A 554 38.50 52.53 0.17
CA ASN A 554 39.01 51.17 0.18
C ASN A 554 38.11 50.26 -0.69
N ASP A 555 38.61 49.73 -1.80
CA ASP A 555 37.83 48.97 -2.79
C ASP A 555 37.25 47.64 -2.24
N LEU A 556 37.93 47.03 -1.27
CA LEU A 556 37.47 45.79 -0.63
C LEU A 556 36.23 46.02 0.24
N SER A 557 36.18 47.13 0.98
CA SER A 557 35.02 47.44 1.83
C SER A 557 33.80 47.83 0.99
N ILE A 558 33.99 48.52 -0.14
CA ILE A 558 32.87 48.83 -1.06
C ILE A 558 32.26 47.56 -1.64
N ARG A 559 33.09 46.55 -1.95
CA ARG A 559 32.63 45.28 -2.49
C ARG A 559 31.75 44.53 -1.48
N GLN A 560 32.20 44.44 -0.23
CA GLN A 560 31.44 43.87 0.87
C GLN A 560 30.16 44.68 1.15
N ASP A 561 30.23 46.01 1.19
CA ASP A 561 29.06 46.90 1.32
C ASP A 561 28.04 46.70 0.17
N THR A 562 28.50 46.28 -1.00
CA THR A 562 27.67 46.09 -2.19
C THR A 562 27.01 44.71 -2.17
N GLU A 563 27.74 43.67 -1.80
CA GLU A 563 27.20 42.32 -1.56
C GLU A 563 26.09 42.39 -0.51
N ASN A 564 26.39 43.01 0.63
CA ASN A 564 25.44 43.20 1.72
C ASN A 564 24.20 43.97 1.27
N PHE A 565 24.38 45.06 0.50
CA PHE A 565 23.25 45.83 -0.03
C PHE A 565 22.37 45.06 -1.02
N LEU A 566 22.96 44.25 -1.91
CA LEU A 566 22.18 43.42 -2.84
C LEU A 566 21.42 42.30 -2.12
N LEU A 567 22.03 41.72 -1.08
CA LEU A 567 21.41 40.72 -0.23
C LEU A 567 20.28 41.34 0.60
N CYS A 568 20.53 42.48 1.24
CA CYS A 568 19.50 43.26 1.94
C CYS A 568 18.34 43.56 1.00
N LEU A 569 18.58 44.09 -0.20
CA LEU A 569 17.51 44.42 -1.13
C LEU A 569 16.70 43.19 -1.60
N ALA A 570 17.37 42.07 -1.89
CA ALA A 570 16.68 40.83 -2.22
C ALA A 570 15.85 40.29 -1.05
N GLN A 571 16.33 40.47 0.19
CA GLN A 571 15.60 40.13 1.41
C GLN A 571 14.42 41.07 1.63
N HIS A 572 14.59 42.39 1.48
CA HIS A 572 13.50 43.35 1.64
C HIS A 572 12.43 43.20 0.56
N GLN A 573 12.75 42.67 -0.63
CA GLN A 573 11.75 42.45 -1.68
C GLN A 573 10.87 41.22 -1.42
N HIS A 574 11.43 40.13 -0.86
CA HIS A 574 10.67 38.89 -0.66
C HIS A 574 10.27 38.63 0.80
N PHE A 575 11.09 39.06 1.74
CA PHE A 575 10.91 38.96 3.19
C PHE A 575 10.66 40.35 3.80
N ALA A 576 9.97 41.24 3.07
CA ALA A 576 9.71 42.62 3.49
C ALA A 576 9.11 42.69 4.90
N GLU A 577 8.15 41.81 5.16
CA GLU A 577 7.42 41.69 6.43
C GLU A 577 8.34 41.16 7.53
N ASP A 578 9.13 40.11 7.27
CA ASP A 578 10.07 39.52 8.24
C ASP A 578 11.21 40.49 8.64
N VAL A 579 11.73 41.22 7.65
CA VAL A 579 12.78 42.22 7.88
C VAL A 579 12.24 43.41 8.66
N CYS A 580 11.02 43.86 8.37
CA CYS A 580 10.35 44.90 9.15
C CYS A 580 10.16 44.48 10.62
N SER A 581 9.73 43.23 10.90
CA SER A 581 9.57 42.72 12.27
C SER A 581 10.89 42.72 13.06
N LEU A 582 11.99 42.26 12.46
CA LEU A 582 13.29 42.22 13.12
C LEU A 582 13.94 43.60 13.30
N GLN A 583 13.69 44.56 12.41
CA GLN A 583 14.15 45.94 12.56
C GLN A 583 13.52 46.62 13.79
N HIS A 584 12.27 46.26 14.12
CA HIS A 584 11.57 46.72 15.32
C HIS A 584 11.88 45.84 16.57
N GLY A 585 12.94 45.01 16.53
CA GLY A 585 13.40 44.18 17.66
C GLY A 585 12.51 42.98 17.99
N SER A 586 11.52 42.69 17.14
CA SER A 586 10.51 41.64 17.33
C SER A 586 10.89 40.36 16.58
N ALA A 587 10.54 39.18 17.11
CA ALA A 587 10.77 37.92 16.41
C ALA A 587 9.90 37.81 15.13
N VAL A 588 10.41 37.15 14.09
CA VAL A 588 9.71 36.98 12.79
C VAL A 588 8.42 36.17 12.92
N ASP A 589 7.37 36.53 12.15
CA ASP A 589 6.04 35.88 12.14
C ASP A 589 6.17 34.38 11.95
N LYS A 590 5.47 33.60 12.77
CA LYS A 590 5.63 32.17 12.82
C LYS A 590 4.92 31.41 11.69
N SER A 591 4.09 32.08 10.89
CA SER A 591 3.57 31.63 9.58
C SER A 591 4.59 31.84 8.45
N SER A 592 5.61 32.69 8.66
CA SER A 592 6.68 32.93 7.70
C SER A 592 7.55 31.69 7.47
N THR A 593 8.02 31.57 6.24
CA THR A 593 8.83 30.44 5.79
C THR A 593 10.21 30.35 6.48
N ILE A 594 10.64 31.39 7.21
CA ILE A 594 11.97 31.48 7.84
C ILE A 594 11.96 31.47 9.37
N ALA A 595 10.79 31.54 10.03
CA ALA A 595 10.68 31.69 11.49
C ALA A 595 11.36 30.55 12.28
N SER A 596 11.30 29.34 11.74
CA SER A 596 11.96 28.15 12.31
C SER A 596 13.49 28.25 12.40
N LEU A 597 14.09 29.24 11.74
CA LEU A 597 15.53 29.48 11.69
C LEU A 597 15.99 30.51 12.73
N SER A 598 15.09 30.91 13.64
CA SER A 598 15.31 31.96 14.63
C SER A 598 16.01 33.20 14.05
N PRO A 599 15.56 33.72 12.90
CA PRO A 599 16.30 34.73 12.16
C PRO A 599 16.57 36.00 12.99
N TYR A 600 17.71 36.65 12.79
CA TYR A 600 18.04 37.95 13.37
C TYR A 600 18.71 38.84 12.31
N LEU A 601 18.66 40.16 12.51
CA LEU A 601 19.40 41.13 11.69
C LEU A 601 20.76 41.38 12.29
N ASP A 602 21.82 41.29 11.49
CA ASP A 602 23.14 41.71 11.92
C ASP A 602 23.25 43.24 12.00
N GLU A 603 24.39 43.75 12.49
CA GLU A 603 24.65 45.19 12.61
C GLU A 603 24.55 45.94 11.27
N GLN A 604 24.62 45.24 10.14
CA GLN A 604 24.50 45.79 8.78
C GLN A 604 23.07 45.70 8.20
N GLY A 605 22.09 45.20 8.96
CA GLY A 605 20.70 45.06 8.54
C GLY A 605 20.44 43.89 7.58
N ILE A 606 21.29 42.87 7.59
CA ILE A 606 21.14 41.64 6.78
C ILE A 606 20.47 40.56 7.60
N LEU A 607 19.48 39.91 7.00
CA LEU A 607 18.73 38.82 7.62
C LEU A 607 19.55 37.53 7.67
N ARG A 608 19.84 37.05 8.88
CA ARG A 608 20.60 35.82 9.16
C ARG A 608 19.80 34.85 10.02
N VAL A 609 20.17 33.58 10.00
CA VAL A 609 19.68 32.52 10.86
C VAL A 609 20.26 32.74 12.25
N GLY A 610 19.42 32.77 13.27
CA GLY A 610 19.88 32.85 14.65
C GLY A 610 20.11 31.48 15.28
N GLY A 611 20.40 31.52 16.57
CA GLY A 611 21.18 30.47 17.19
C GLY A 611 20.38 29.42 17.93
N ARG A 612 20.59 28.16 17.53
CA ARG A 612 20.79 27.02 18.45
C ARG A 612 22.25 26.57 18.51
N LEU A 613 23.12 27.20 17.70
CA LEU A 613 24.54 26.88 17.53
C LEU A 613 25.47 28.02 17.99
N ASN A 614 24.96 29.02 18.72
CA ASN A 614 25.71 30.20 19.12
C ASN A 614 26.83 29.89 20.14
N GLN A 615 26.61 28.92 21.02
CA GLN A 615 27.62 28.38 21.94
C GLN A 615 28.57 27.38 21.24
N GLY A 616 28.32 27.05 19.97
CA GLY A 616 29.22 26.24 19.17
C GLY A 616 30.46 27.03 18.77
N ALA A 617 31.62 26.38 18.81
CA ALA A 617 32.88 26.94 18.32
C ALA A 617 32.93 26.93 16.78
N LEU A 618 32.01 27.65 16.14
CA LEU A 618 31.87 27.73 14.69
C LEU A 618 32.01 29.19 14.22
N PRO A 619 32.44 29.45 12.98
CA PRO A 619 32.46 30.81 12.40
C PRO A 619 31.06 31.42 12.38
N ILE A 620 30.97 32.76 12.48
CA ILE A 620 29.67 33.46 12.56
C ILE A 620 28.81 33.18 11.32
N GLU A 621 29.41 32.97 10.16
CA GLU A 621 28.73 32.62 8.93
C GLU A 621 28.01 31.28 9.04
N GLN A 622 28.59 30.31 9.76
CA GLN A 622 28.03 28.96 9.92
C GLN A 622 27.08 28.85 11.10
N ARG A 623 27.37 29.59 12.18
CA ARG A 623 26.44 29.75 13.30
C ARG A 623 25.19 30.48 12.83
N ASN A 624 25.40 31.48 11.98
CA ASN A 624 24.39 32.46 11.61
C ASN A 624 24.39 32.79 10.10
N PRO A 625 23.98 31.82 9.26
CA PRO A 625 23.92 32.00 7.80
C PRO A 625 22.86 33.02 7.35
N ILE A 626 23.14 33.78 6.30
CA ILE A 626 22.25 34.75 5.63
C ILE A 626 21.08 34.06 4.94
N ILE A 627 19.86 34.53 5.19
CA ILE A 627 18.64 33.90 4.69
C ILE A 627 18.25 34.44 3.32
N LEU A 628 17.91 33.56 2.37
CA LEU A 628 17.53 33.95 1.00
C LEU A 628 16.33 33.15 0.48
N SER A 629 15.50 33.80 -0.34
CA SER A 629 14.37 33.15 -0.99
C SER A 629 14.76 32.51 -2.31
N LYS A 630 14.17 31.34 -2.62
CA LYS A 630 14.30 30.68 -3.92
C LYS A 630 13.84 31.56 -5.09
N ASP A 631 12.88 32.47 -4.89
CA ASP A 631 12.22 33.14 -6.03
C ASP A 631 13.05 34.30 -6.62
N MET A 632 14.16 34.65 -5.97
CA MET A 632 15.07 35.72 -6.39
C MET A 632 16.18 35.22 -7.33
N HIS A 633 16.48 36.00 -8.38
CA HIS A 633 17.58 35.68 -9.32
C HIS A 633 18.95 35.69 -8.64
N VAL A 634 19.18 36.58 -7.68
CA VAL A 634 20.38 36.62 -6.84
C VAL A 634 20.65 35.26 -6.17
N THR A 635 19.61 34.62 -5.64
CA THR A 635 19.69 33.30 -5.03
C THR A 635 20.11 32.23 -6.03
N LYS A 636 19.60 32.28 -7.27
CA LYS A 636 20.01 31.35 -8.35
C LYS A 636 21.50 31.49 -8.67
N LEU A 637 22.02 32.72 -8.69
CA LEU A 637 23.45 33.00 -8.93
C LEU A 637 24.34 32.47 -7.79
N ILE A 638 23.89 32.59 -6.54
CA ILE A 638 24.60 32.08 -5.36
C ILE A 638 24.64 30.55 -5.35
N ILE A 639 23.50 29.89 -5.62
CA ILE A 639 23.46 28.43 -5.71
C ILE A 639 24.40 27.94 -6.81
N ARG A 640 24.41 28.60 -7.98
CA ARG A 640 25.33 28.25 -9.08
C ARG A 640 26.79 28.38 -8.65
N HIS A 641 27.14 29.48 -7.99
CA HIS A 641 28.51 29.73 -7.52
C HIS A 641 29.01 28.62 -6.57
N PHE A 642 28.21 28.22 -5.59
CA PHE A 642 28.62 27.16 -4.66
C PHE A 642 28.54 25.77 -5.26
N HIS A 643 27.61 25.53 -6.18
CA HIS A 643 27.54 24.28 -6.93
C HIS A 643 28.82 24.01 -7.75
N GLU A 644 29.39 25.05 -8.35
CA GLU A 644 30.69 25.01 -9.04
C GLU A 644 31.84 24.82 -8.03
N LYS A 645 31.82 25.54 -6.89
CA LYS A 645 32.86 25.45 -5.85
C LYS A 645 32.99 24.04 -5.24
N VAL A 646 31.88 23.30 -5.10
CA VAL A 646 31.90 21.90 -4.63
C VAL A 646 32.14 20.89 -5.73
N ALA A 647 32.58 21.30 -6.93
CA ALA A 647 32.82 20.41 -8.06
C ALA A 647 31.64 19.47 -8.37
N HIS A 648 30.41 19.99 -8.33
CA HIS A 648 29.20 19.28 -8.78
C HIS A 648 28.87 17.98 -8.02
N GLN A 649 29.22 17.88 -6.74
CA GLN A 649 29.05 16.69 -5.90
C GLN A 649 27.59 16.38 -5.47
N GLY A 650 26.61 16.91 -6.20
CA GLY A 650 25.19 16.61 -6.01
C GLY A 650 24.51 17.51 -4.98
N ARG A 651 23.22 17.25 -4.75
CA ARG A 651 22.35 18.16 -3.99
C ARG A 651 22.79 18.36 -2.54
N LEU A 652 23.10 17.29 -1.83
CA LEU A 652 23.42 17.34 -0.40
C LEU A 652 24.72 18.12 -0.14
N ILE A 653 25.75 17.88 -0.94
CA ILE A 653 27.06 18.56 -0.78
C ILE A 653 26.96 20.03 -1.22
N THR A 654 26.21 20.31 -2.29
CA THR A 654 25.93 21.70 -2.71
C THR A 654 25.16 22.47 -1.63
N GLU A 655 24.12 21.87 -1.05
CA GLU A 655 23.37 22.45 0.07
C GLU A 655 24.26 22.66 1.29
N GLY A 656 25.14 21.71 1.61
CA GLY A 656 26.12 21.82 2.69
C GLY A 656 27.10 22.97 2.49
N ALA A 657 27.65 23.17 1.29
CA ALA A 657 28.57 24.29 1.03
C ALA A 657 27.88 25.66 1.08
N ILE A 658 26.64 25.75 0.60
CA ILE A 658 25.83 26.96 0.74
C ILE A 658 25.68 27.30 2.24
N ARG A 659 25.34 26.31 3.08
CA ARG A 659 25.26 26.49 4.53
C ARG A 659 26.60 26.85 5.18
N ASN A 660 27.68 26.18 4.79
CA ASN A 660 29.02 26.40 5.35
C ASN A 660 29.61 27.77 5.00
N ASN A 661 29.20 28.37 3.87
CA ASN A 661 29.60 29.72 3.48
C ASN A 661 28.56 30.76 3.93
N GLY A 662 27.69 30.38 4.86
CA GLY A 662 26.80 31.29 5.54
C GLY A 662 25.59 31.71 4.75
N PHE A 663 24.97 30.81 3.98
CA PHE A 663 23.68 31.06 3.34
C PHE A 663 22.66 29.99 3.71
N TRP A 664 21.43 30.43 3.93
CA TRP A 664 20.28 29.58 4.20
C TRP A 664 19.16 29.88 3.22
N ILE A 665 18.96 28.99 2.26
CA ILE A 665 17.97 29.20 1.19
C ILE A 665 16.67 28.47 1.51
N VAL A 666 15.57 29.21 1.55
CA VAL A 666 14.23 28.66 1.80
C VAL A 666 13.77 27.85 0.59
N GLY A 667 13.39 26.59 0.80
CA GLY A 667 13.03 25.69 -0.30
C GLY A 667 14.22 25.24 -1.16
N ALA A 668 15.46 25.38 -0.66
CA ALA A 668 16.71 25.04 -1.34
C ALA A 668 16.65 23.71 -2.10
N LYS A 669 16.11 22.65 -1.48
CA LYS A 669 16.13 21.29 -2.05
C LYS A 669 15.56 21.22 -3.46
N ARG A 670 14.39 21.82 -3.71
CA ARG A 670 13.73 21.79 -5.04
C ARG A 670 14.50 22.65 -6.05
N MET A 671 14.91 23.86 -5.63
CA MET A 671 15.64 24.78 -6.50
C MET A 671 17.03 24.26 -6.88
N ILE A 672 17.79 23.74 -5.91
CA ILE A 672 19.09 23.10 -6.16
C ILE A 672 18.90 21.89 -7.07
N SER A 673 17.87 21.06 -6.86
CA SER A 673 17.60 19.92 -7.75
C SER A 673 17.33 20.37 -9.19
N SER A 674 16.53 21.42 -9.38
CA SER A 674 16.27 22.00 -10.69
C SER A 674 17.54 22.56 -11.35
N LEU A 675 18.36 23.31 -10.61
CA LEU A 675 19.62 23.86 -11.11
C LEU A 675 20.62 22.75 -11.48
N ILE A 676 20.75 21.72 -10.65
CA ILE A 676 21.59 20.55 -10.90
C ILE A 676 21.12 19.80 -12.14
N ASN A 677 19.80 19.60 -12.29
CA ASN A 677 19.23 18.95 -13.47
C ASN A 677 19.54 19.71 -14.76
N ASN A 678 19.69 21.04 -14.69
CA ASN A 678 20.03 21.90 -15.82
C ASN A 678 21.53 22.22 -15.92
N CYS A 679 22.35 21.72 -15.00
CA CYS A 679 23.79 21.95 -15.02
C CYS A 679 24.48 21.01 -16.01
N PHE A 680 25.22 21.57 -16.97
CA PHE A 680 25.99 20.82 -17.97
C PHE A 680 26.86 19.72 -17.36
N VAL A 681 27.65 20.04 -16.33
CA VAL A 681 28.57 19.07 -15.69
C VAL A 681 27.79 17.95 -14.98
N CYS A 682 26.68 18.27 -14.31
CA CYS A 682 25.83 17.25 -13.68
C CYS A 682 25.11 16.36 -14.69
N ARG A 683 24.61 16.95 -15.79
CA ARG A 683 24.02 16.20 -16.90
C ARG A 683 25.06 15.24 -17.48
N ARG A 684 26.30 15.70 -17.64
CA ARG A 684 27.42 14.88 -18.12
C ARG A 684 27.72 13.69 -17.22
N LEU A 685 27.85 13.93 -15.92
CA LEU A 685 28.22 12.89 -14.96
C LEU A 685 27.07 11.93 -14.62
N ARG A 686 25.79 12.35 -14.65
CA ARG A 686 24.69 11.58 -14.00
C ARG A 686 23.35 11.47 -14.75
N ARG A 687 23.06 12.24 -15.82
CA ARG A 687 21.75 12.16 -16.52
C ARG A 687 21.51 10.79 -17.19
N LYS A 688 20.27 10.32 -17.27
CA LYS A 688 19.98 9.04 -17.96
C LYS A 688 19.98 9.24 -19.49
N PRO A 689 20.22 8.19 -20.29
CA PRO A 689 20.05 8.28 -21.75
C PRO A 689 18.61 8.61 -22.15
N GLU A 690 18.46 9.23 -23.31
CA GLU A 690 17.15 9.64 -23.83
C GLU A 690 16.35 8.45 -24.37
N ILE A 691 15.02 8.52 -24.26
CA ILE A 691 14.11 7.45 -24.70
C ILE A 691 12.94 8.06 -25.47
N GLN A 692 12.32 7.27 -26.37
CA GLN A 692 11.15 7.66 -27.17
C GLN A 692 10.20 6.48 -27.33
N ARG A 693 8.91 6.76 -27.56
CA ARG A 693 7.85 5.74 -27.75
C ARG A 693 8.29 4.63 -28.71
N MET A 694 8.02 3.35 -28.43
CA MET A 694 8.45 2.23 -29.30
C MET A 694 7.76 2.24 -30.68
N ALA A 695 8.52 1.92 -31.73
CA ALA A 695 8.04 1.84 -33.12
C ALA A 695 7.21 0.56 -33.38
N ASP A 696 6.42 0.56 -34.45
CA ASP A 696 5.58 -0.58 -34.83
C ASP A 696 6.40 -1.70 -35.51
N LEU A 697 5.87 -2.93 -35.50
CA LEU A 697 6.55 -4.12 -36.00
C LEU A 697 6.65 -4.13 -37.54
N PRO A 698 7.73 -4.69 -38.11
CA PRO A 698 7.92 -4.72 -39.56
C PRO A 698 7.08 -5.82 -40.22
N VAL A 699 6.73 -5.65 -41.50
CA VAL A 699 5.76 -6.48 -42.25
C VAL A 699 6.18 -7.96 -42.35
N ASP A 700 7.49 -8.22 -42.41
CA ASP A 700 8.09 -9.55 -42.43
C ASP A 700 7.81 -10.36 -41.16
N ARG A 701 7.41 -9.71 -40.06
CA ARG A 701 6.97 -10.40 -38.82
C ARG A 701 5.46 -10.63 -38.75
N LEU A 702 4.70 -10.04 -39.68
CA LEU A 702 3.24 -10.02 -39.68
C LEU A 702 2.63 -10.87 -40.81
N THR A 703 3.45 -11.28 -41.79
CA THR A 703 2.99 -12.00 -42.97
C THR A 703 3.31 -13.50 -42.87
N PRO A 704 2.34 -14.41 -43.06
CA PRO A 704 2.60 -15.84 -43.20
C PRO A 704 3.55 -16.14 -44.35
N ALA A 705 4.61 -16.91 -44.10
CA ALA A 705 5.57 -17.33 -45.12
C ALA A 705 6.22 -18.66 -44.72
N PRO A 706 6.73 -19.46 -45.68
CA PRO A 706 7.44 -20.70 -45.37
C PRO A 706 8.55 -20.49 -44.32
N PRO A 707 8.74 -21.41 -43.37
CA PRO A 707 9.80 -21.31 -42.37
C PRO A 707 11.15 -20.99 -43.01
N PHE A 708 11.91 -20.10 -42.37
CA PHE A 708 13.22 -19.63 -42.86
C PHE A 708 13.18 -18.83 -44.18
N SER A 709 12.02 -18.31 -44.61
CA SER A 709 11.96 -17.33 -45.71
C SER A 709 12.68 -16.01 -45.37
N SER A 710 12.47 -15.50 -44.16
CA SER A 710 13.16 -14.32 -43.61
C SER A 710 13.89 -14.74 -42.33
N VAL A 711 15.22 -14.59 -42.32
CA VAL A 711 16.08 -15.20 -41.30
C VAL A 711 16.99 -14.18 -40.64
N GLY A 712 16.98 -14.11 -39.32
CA GLY A 712 18.00 -13.44 -38.52
C GLY A 712 19.25 -14.33 -38.41
N VAL A 713 20.44 -13.78 -38.67
CA VAL A 713 21.72 -14.50 -38.61
C VAL A 713 22.63 -13.89 -37.57
N ASP A 714 23.17 -14.72 -36.69
CA ASP A 714 24.21 -14.31 -35.75
C ASP A 714 25.14 -15.47 -35.38
N ALA A 715 26.38 -15.17 -35.01
CA ALA A 715 27.41 -16.16 -34.69
C ALA A 715 27.86 -16.03 -33.23
N PHE A 716 28.06 -17.17 -32.58
CA PHE A 716 28.36 -17.23 -31.15
C PHE A 716 29.31 -18.40 -30.82
N GLY A 717 30.03 -18.27 -29.70
CA GLY A 717 31.18 -19.11 -29.34
C GLY A 717 32.32 -18.22 -28.79
N PRO A 718 33.58 -18.70 -28.74
CA PRO A 718 34.07 -20.01 -29.16
C PRO A 718 33.99 -21.08 -28.06
N TRP A 719 33.88 -22.35 -28.45
CA TRP A 719 34.13 -23.50 -27.57
C TRP A 719 35.45 -24.17 -27.90
N SER A 720 36.25 -24.49 -26.88
CA SER A 720 37.42 -25.36 -27.02
C SER A 720 36.97 -26.80 -27.16
N ILE A 721 37.35 -27.45 -28.26
CA ILE A 721 37.18 -28.89 -28.48
C ILE A 721 38.53 -29.61 -28.50
N VAL A 722 38.55 -30.86 -28.08
CA VAL A 722 39.71 -31.75 -28.21
C VAL A 722 39.80 -32.21 -29.66
N SER A 723 40.78 -31.67 -30.39
CA SER A 723 41.02 -31.98 -31.81
C SER A 723 41.89 -33.22 -32.01
N ARG A 724 42.83 -33.47 -31.09
CA ARG A 724 43.73 -34.63 -31.11
C ARG A 724 44.13 -35.00 -29.69
N LYS A 725 44.03 -36.29 -29.33
CA LYS A 725 44.61 -36.84 -28.09
C LYS A 725 46.04 -37.29 -28.39
N THR A 726 47.03 -36.72 -27.73
CA THR A 726 48.44 -37.18 -27.81
C THR A 726 48.83 -37.90 -26.52
N ARG A 727 49.90 -38.72 -26.56
CA ARG A 727 50.36 -39.53 -25.40
C ARG A 727 50.70 -38.71 -24.13
N GLY A 728 50.80 -37.37 -24.22
CA GLY A 728 51.11 -36.49 -23.07
C GLY A 728 50.27 -35.20 -22.98
N GLY A 729 49.18 -35.04 -23.76
CA GLY A 729 48.34 -33.84 -23.72
C GLY A 729 47.20 -33.80 -24.74
N MET A 730 46.22 -32.94 -24.51
CA MET A 730 45.08 -32.71 -25.40
C MET A 730 45.31 -31.45 -26.24
N ALA A 731 45.31 -31.58 -27.57
CA ALA A 731 45.38 -30.42 -28.46
C ALA A 731 43.97 -29.82 -28.63
N GLU A 732 43.76 -28.61 -28.12
CA GLU A 732 42.50 -27.90 -28.21
C GLU A 732 42.39 -27.06 -29.48
N SER A 733 41.22 -27.06 -30.12
CA SER A 733 40.90 -26.16 -31.23
C SER A 733 39.57 -25.46 -30.97
N LYS A 734 39.42 -24.22 -31.44
CA LYS A 734 38.18 -23.46 -31.25
C LYS A 734 37.16 -23.83 -32.31
N ARG A 735 35.88 -23.85 -31.93
CA ARG A 735 34.72 -23.96 -32.83
C ARG A 735 33.72 -22.85 -32.53
N TRP A 736 33.03 -22.40 -33.57
CA TRP A 736 31.97 -21.40 -33.48
C TRP A 736 30.66 -22.00 -33.97
N ALA A 737 29.54 -21.38 -33.64
CA ALA A 737 28.23 -21.77 -34.12
C ALA A 737 27.52 -20.58 -34.75
N ILE A 738 26.77 -20.84 -35.83
CA ILE A 738 25.94 -19.87 -36.53
C ILE A 738 24.47 -20.20 -36.23
N MET A 739 23.77 -19.22 -35.67
CA MET A 739 22.35 -19.26 -35.39
C MET A 739 21.58 -18.66 -36.56
N PHE A 740 20.73 -19.46 -37.19
CA PHE A 740 19.72 -19.00 -38.14
C PHE A 740 18.37 -18.99 -37.44
N THR A 741 17.77 -17.81 -37.26
CA THR A 741 16.47 -17.65 -36.59
C THR A 741 15.41 -17.19 -37.59
N CYS A 742 14.37 -17.99 -37.81
CA CYS A 742 13.21 -17.59 -38.62
C CYS A 742 12.47 -16.42 -37.95
N LEU A 743 12.29 -15.31 -38.68
CA LEU A 743 11.63 -14.10 -38.14
C LEU A 743 10.11 -14.24 -38.01
N VAL A 744 9.51 -15.14 -38.80
CA VAL A 744 8.07 -15.41 -38.85
C VAL A 744 7.66 -16.43 -37.78
N THR A 745 8.28 -17.60 -37.80
CA THR A 745 7.89 -18.75 -36.94
C THR A 745 8.70 -18.85 -35.67
N ARG A 746 9.78 -18.05 -35.52
CA ARG A 746 10.73 -18.11 -34.40
C ARG A 746 11.50 -19.43 -34.29
N ALA A 747 11.42 -20.30 -35.29
CA ALA A 747 12.26 -21.47 -35.40
C ALA A 747 13.75 -21.08 -35.43
N ILE A 748 14.61 -21.93 -34.88
CA ILE A 748 16.05 -21.79 -35.00
C ILE A 748 16.67 -22.98 -35.73
N HIS A 749 17.83 -22.76 -36.33
CA HIS A 749 18.70 -23.78 -36.91
C HIS A 749 20.15 -23.40 -36.58
N ILE A 750 20.89 -24.28 -35.90
CA ILE A 750 22.27 -24.01 -35.47
C ILE A 750 23.24 -24.84 -36.30
N GLU A 751 24.27 -24.19 -36.83
CA GLU A 751 25.35 -24.81 -37.60
C GLU A 751 26.70 -24.58 -36.95
N VAL A 752 27.41 -25.64 -36.57
CA VAL A 752 28.78 -25.53 -36.06
C VAL A 752 29.75 -25.34 -37.23
N ILE A 753 30.64 -24.37 -37.10
CA ILE A 753 31.66 -24.02 -38.10
C ILE A 753 33.06 -24.15 -37.50
N GLU A 754 34.00 -24.55 -38.35
CA GLU A 754 35.40 -24.77 -37.95
C GLU A 754 36.18 -23.48 -37.75
N SER A 755 35.87 -22.46 -38.56
CA SER A 755 36.54 -21.16 -38.55
C SER A 755 35.55 -20.07 -38.99
N MET A 756 35.78 -18.83 -38.57
CA MET A 756 35.02 -17.66 -39.03
C MET A 756 35.49 -17.21 -40.42
N THR A 757 35.38 -18.08 -41.43
CA THR A 757 35.78 -17.79 -42.83
C THR A 757 34.58 -17.78 -43.77
N SER A 758 34.69 -17.10 -44.92
CA SER A 758 33.65 -17.08 -45.96
C SER A 758 33.23 -18.48 -46.40
N SER A 759 34.20 -19.38 -46.55
CA SER A 759 33.96 -20.77 -46.99
C SER A 759 33.17 -21.56 -45.95
N SER A 760 33.56 -21.48 -44.68
CA SER A 760 32.81 -22.10 -43.59
C SER A 760 31.40 -21.53 -43.46
N PHE A 761 31.22 -20.23 -43.66
CA PHE A 761 29.90 -19.60 -43.69
C PHE A 761 29.03 -20.08 -44.85
N ILE A 762 29.53 -20.04 -46.09
CA ILE A 762 28.81 -20.51 -47.28
C ILE A 762 28.37 -21.97 -47.10
N ASN A 763 29.25 -22.83 -46.55
CA ASN A 763 28.90 -24.21 -46.25
C ASN A 763 27.77 -24.33 -45.22
N SER A 764 27.74 -23.48 -44.20
CA SER A 764 26.61 -23.44 -43.24
C SER A 764 25.29 -23.02 -43.90
N VAL A 765 25.32 -22.03 -44.81
CA VAL A 765 24.13 -21.59 -45.55
C VAL A 765 23.66 -22.67 -46.52
N ARG A 766 24.58 -23.37 -47.19
CA ARG A 766 24.25 -24.51 -48.05
C ARG A 766 23.55 -25.62 -47.28
N ARG A 767 24.01 -25.94 -46.07
CA ARG A 767 23.37 -26.93 -45.20
C ARG A 767 22.00 -26.45 -44.72
N LEU A 768 21.86 -25.18 -44.34
CA LEU A 768 20.56 -24.60 -44.00
C LEU A 768 19.57 -24.75 -45.17
N VAL A 769 19.95 -24.31 -46.37
CA VAL A 769 19.06 -24.36 -47.54
C VAL A 769 18.72 -25.80 -47.92
N ALA A 770 19.69 -26.72 -47.84
CA ALA A 770 19.46 -28.14 -48.11
C ALA A 770 18.49 -28.79 -47.10
N LEU A 771 18.51 -28.37 -45.83
CA LEU A 771 17.69 -28.95 -44.77
C LEU A 771 16.35 -28.24 -44.56
N ARG A 772 16.28 -26.92 -44.80
CA ARG A 772 15.14 -26.05 -44.44
C ARG A 772 14.48 -25.36 -45.62
N GLY A 773 15.07 -25.42 -46.81
CA GLY A 773 14.54 -24.78 -48.01
C GLY A 773 15.09 -23.37 -48.25
N ASN A 774 14.60 -22.72 -49.31
CA ASN A 774 15.15 -21.46 -49.81
C ASN A 774 14.89 -20.27 -48.88
N VAL A 775 15.96 -19.51 -48.61
CA VAL A 775 15.90 -18.24 -47.88
C VAL A 775 15.72 -17.08 -48.87
N LYS A 776 14.82 -16.13 -48.59
CA LYS A 776 14.64 -14.92 -49.41
C LYS A 776 15.50 -13.75 -48.91
N GLU A 777 15.51 -13.57 -47.59
CA GLU A 777 16.28 -12.50 -46.96
C GLU A 777 16.95 -12.93 -45.66
N PHE A 778 18.18 -12.47 -45.48
CA PHE A 778 18.90 -12.51 -44.22
C PHE A 778 18.90 -11.12 -43.56
N ARG A 779 18.74 -11.09 -42.23
CA ARG A 779 18.91 -9.91 -41.40
C ARG A 779 19.99 -10.13 -40.37
N SER A 780 20.88 -9.16 -40.18
CA SER A 780 21.91 -9.23 -39.15
C SER A 780 22.24 -7.84 -38.60
N ASP A 781 22.76 -7.80 -37.37
CA ASP A 781 23.32 -6.58 -36.81
C ASP A 781 24.69 -6.28 -37.43
N ARG A 782 25.05 -4.99 -37.50
CA ARG A 782 26.36 -4.55 -38.01
C ARG A 782 27.52 -4.74 -37.03
N GLY A 783 27.23 -5.06 -35.77
CA GLY A 783 28.24 -5.16 -34.70
C GLY A 783 28.28 -6.52 -34.01
N SER A 784 27.67 -7.57 -34.58
CA SER A 784 27.75 -8.90 -33.96
C SER A 784 29.14 -9.52 -34.16
N ASN A 785 29.50 -10.52 -33.35
CA ASN A 785 30.75 -11.28 -33.49
C ASN A 785 30.99 -11.80 -34.92
N PHE A 786 29.92 -11.94 -35.69
CA PHE A 786 29.98 -12.23 -37.12
C PHE A 786 30.62 -11.08 -37.91
N VAL A 787 30.15 -9.83 -37.76
CA VAL A 787 30.68 -8.67 -38.51
C VAL A 787 32.04 -8.21 -37.99
N GLY A 788 32.30 -8.26 -36.68
CA GLY A 788 33.61 -7.93 -36.11
C GLY A 788 34.73 -8.88 -36.56
N ALA A 789 34.45 -10.19 -36.61
CA ALA A 789 35.39 -11.16 -37.18
C ALA A 789 35.55 -11.02 -38.70
N ILE A 790 34.52 -10.50 -39.39
CA ILE A 790 34.45 -10.27 -40.85
C ILE A 790 35.24 -9.01 -41.25
N GLU A 791 35.23 -7.95 -40.44
CA GLU A 791 36.07 -6.75 -40.61
C GLU A 791 37.55 -7.04 -40.32
N ASP A 792 37.87 -7.81 -39.28
CA ASP A 792 39.27 -8.18 -38.93
C ASP A 792 39.90 -9.20 -39.91
N LEU A 793 39.10 -10.01 -40.61
CA LEU A 793 39.55 -11.05 -41.57
C LEU A 793 39.39 -10.68 -43.06
N LYS A 794 39.06 -9.41 -43.40
CA LYS A 794 38.88 -8.92 -44.79
C LYS A 794 37.84 -9.68 -45.63
N VAL A 795 36.77 -10.19 -45.02
CA VAL A 795 35.66 -10.80 -45.76
C VAL A 795 34.55 -9.78 -45.80
N ASP A 796 34.20 -9.23 -46.96
CA ASP A 796 33.07 -8.30 -47.03
C ASP A 796 31.80 -9.06 -47.46
N VAL A 797 30.75 -9.04 -46.63
CA VAL A 797 29.44 -9.64 -47.01
C VAL A 797 28.79 -8.83 -48.14
N GLN A 798 29.21 -7.57 -48.30
CA GLN A 798 28.87 -6.66 -49.39
C GLN A 798 29.90 -6.66 -50.53
N ALA A 799 31.01 -7.42 -50.44
CA ALA A 799 31.98 -7.61 -51.53
C ALA A 799 32.79 -8.93 -51.45
N GLY A 800 32.83 -9.70 -52.54
CA GLY A 800 33.58 -10.95 -52.63
C GLY A 800 32.70 -12.21 -52.60
N ALA A 801 33.30 -13.35 -52.30
CA ALA A 801 32.71 -14.68 -52.54
C ALA A 801 31.33 -14.93 -51.89
N VAL A 802 31.04 -14.29 -50.74
CA VAL A 802 29.75 -14.42 -50.05
C VAL A 802 28.65 -13.65 -50.80
N LYS A 803 28.91 -12.40 -51.21
CA LYS A 803 27.95 -11.62 -52.01
C LYS A 803 27.68 -12.26 -53.36
N ASP A 804 28.72 -12.79 -54.00
CA ASP A 804 28.60 -13.48 -55.28
C ASP A 804 27.72 -14.73 -55.14
N TYR A 805 27.91 -15.50 -54.06
CA TYR A 805 27.07 -16.64 -53.74
C TYR A 805 25.61 -16.22 -53.46
N LEU A 806 25.39 -15.24 -52.58
CA LEU A 806 24.04 -14.77 -52.22
C LEU A 806 23.28 -14.20 -53.43
N SER A 807 23.96 -13.44 -54.29
CA SER A 807 23.38 -12.87 -55.51
C SER A 807 23.00 -13.96 -56.51
N LYS A 808 23.88 -14.97 -56.72
CA LYS A 808 23.57 -16.15 -57.55
C LYS A 808 22.41 -16.96 -56.99
N SER A 809 22.29 -17.05 -55.67
CA SER A 809 21.19 -17.73 -54.97
C SER A 809 19.93 -16.86 -54.79
N ARG A 810 19.90 -15.62 -55.31
CA ARG A 810 18.79 -14.65 -55.18
C ARG A 810 18.38 -14.34 -53.73
N ILE A 811 19.35 -14.34 -52.81
CA ILE A 811 19.16 -14.05 -51.39
C ILE A 811 19.57 -12.61 -51.11
N THR A 812 18.69 -11.84 -50.48
CA THR A 812 19.00 -10.46 -50.07
C THR A 812 19.57 -10.42 -48.65
N TRP A 813 20.55 -9.56 -48.39
CA TRP A 813 21.09 -9.35 -47.04
C TRP A 813 20.81 -7.93 -46.56
N ILE A 814 20.03 -7.81 -45.49
CA ILE A 814 19.60 -6.54 -44.92
C ILE A 814 20.30 -6.36 -43.58
N PHE A 815 21.20 -5.38 -43.51
CA PHE A 815 21.83 -5.00 -42.26
C PHE A 815 20.91 -4.09 -41.45
N ASN A 816 20.75 -4.39 -40.16
CA ASN A 816 20.19 -3.43 -39.22
C ASN A 816 21.08 -2.18 -39.18
N ALA A 817 20.48 -1.04 -38.84
CA ALA A 817 21.28 0.16 -38.61
C ALA A 817 22.30 -0.10 -37.47
N PRO A 818 23.50 0.51 -37.52
CA PRO A 818 24.54 0.28 -36.51
C PRO A 818 23.98 0.51 -35.11
N HIS A 819 24.30 -0.40 -34.17
CA HIS A 819 23.89 -0.34 -32.76
C HIS A 819 22.37 -0.27 -32.50
N SER A 820 21.55 -0.68 -33.47
CA SER A 820 20.10 -0.86 -33.30
C SER A 820 19.75 -2.26 -32.78
N SER A 821 20.43 -2.72 -31.71
CA SER A 821 20.28 -4.08 -31.14
C SER A 821 18.85 -4.43 -30.73
N HIS A 822 18.00 -3.44 -30.46
CA HIS A 822 16.56 -3.64 -30.24
C HIS A 822 15.86 -4.33 -31.43
N MET A 823 16.36 -4.16 -32.66
CA MET A 823 15.88 -4.86 -33.86
C MET A 823 16.39 -6.31 -33.93
N GLY A 824 17.55 -6.61 -33.31
CA GLY A 824 18.16 -7.94 -33.24
C GLY A 824 17.80 -8.79 -32.02
N GLY A 825 17.05 -8.25 -31.07
CA GLY A 825 16.59 -8.96 -29.85
C GLY A 825 15.81 -10.26 -30.10
N VAL A 826 15.43 -10.53 -31.35
CA VAL A 826 14.83 -11.79 -31.80
C VAL A 826 15.81 -12.97 -31.69
N TRP A 827 16.99 -12.86 -32.29
CA TRP A 827 18.02 -13.90 -32.31
C TRP A 827 18.92 -13.83 -31.07
N GLU A 828 19.18 -12.65 -30.51
CA GLU A 828 19.94 -12.51 -29.26
C GLU A 828 19.28 -13.29 -28.10
N ARG A 829 17.95 -13.24 -28.00
CA ARG A 829 17.20 -14.03 -27.01
C ARG A 829 17.37 -15.53 -27.24
N MET A 830 17.42 -15.98 -28.49
CA MET A 830 17.64 -17.39 -28.81
C MET A 830 19.06 -17.83 -28.47
N ILE A 831 20.06 -16.97 -28.69
CA ILE A 831 21.44 -17.20 -28.28
C ILE A 831 21.54 -17.28 -26.75
N GLY A 832 20.86 -16.39 -26.02
CA GLY A 832 20.80 -16.44 -24.56
C GLY A 832 20.20 -17.75 -24.03
N LEU A 833 19.07 -18.20 -24.59
CA LEU A 833 18.46 -19.48 -24.25
C LEU A 833 19.40 -20.66 -24.56
N THR A 834 20.05 -20.63 -25.72
CA THR A 834 21.02 -21.64 -26.14
C THR A 834 22.20 -21.72 -25.16
N ARG A 835 22.77 -20.58 -24.78
CA ARG A 835 23.86 -20.51 -23.79
C ARG A 835 23.44 -21.05 -22.43
N ASN A 836 22.22 -20.77 -21.98
CA ASN A 836 21.72 -21.28 -20.71
C ASN A 836 21.60 -22.81 -20.72
N ILE A 837 21.04 -23.40 -21.79
CA ILE A 837 20.95 -24.85 -21.93
C ILE A 837 22.35 -25.46 -21.97
N LEU A 838 23.25 -24.90 -22.79
CA LEU A 838 24.63 -25.38 -22.89
C LEU A 838 25.38 -25.28 -21.57
N ASN A 839 25.25 -24.17 -20.85
CA ASN A 839 25.89 -24.00 -19.54
C ASN A 839 25.41 -25.05 -18.54
N ALA A 840 24.09 -25.33 -18.51
CA ALA A 840 23.52 -26.36 -17.64
C ALA A 840 23.98 -27.77 -18.00
N VAL A 841 24.01 -28.12 -19.30
CA VAL A 841 24.44 -29.45 -19.78
C VAL A 841 25.95 -29.67 -19.62
N LEU A 842 26.75 -28.60 -19.75
CA LEU A 842 28.21 -28.65 -19.63
C LEU A 842 28.70 -28.42 -18.18
N LEU A 843 27.80 -28.21 -17.21
CA LEU A 843 28.09 -28.02 -15.80
C LEU A 843 28.45 -29.38 -15.14
N GLY A 844 29.73 -29.71 -15.08
CA GLY A 844 30.26 -30.90 -14.39
C GLY A 844 31.60 -31.39 -14.96
N PRO A 845 32.23 -32.41 -14.33
CA PRO A 845 33.52 -32.98 -14.78
C PRO A 845 33.48 -33.61 -16.19
N LYS A 846 32.28 -33.90 -16.72
CA LYS A 846 32.05 -34.44 -18.07
C LYS A 846 32.15 -33.39 -19.20
N GLY A 847 32.11 -32.09 -18.89
CA GLY A 847 32.21 -31.01 -19.88
C GLY A 847 33.64 -30.74 -20.41
N LYS A 848 34.66 -31.40 -19.86
CA LYS A 848 36.08 -31.12 -20.15
C LYS A 848 36.63 -31.75 -21.45
N ASN A 849 35.88 -32.64 -22.11
CA ASN A 849 36.36 -33.40 -23.29
C ASN A 849 35.40 -33.33 -24.50
N LEU A 850 34.94 -32.13 -24.88
CA LEU A 850 34.10 -31.95 -26.07
C LEU A 850 34.89 -32.24 -27.35
N THR A 851 34.40 -33.14 -28.22
CA THR A 851 34.90 -33.32 -29.60
C THR A 851 34.02 -32.56 -30.59
N HIS A 852 34.47 -32.40 -31.84
CA HIS A 852 33.68 -31.73 -32.88
C HIS A 852 32.31 -32.40 -33.09
N GLU A 853 32.31 -33.73 -33.22
CA GLU A 853 31.09 -34.53 -33.42
C GLU A 853 30.11 -34.38 -32.25
N VAL A 854 30.61 -34.47 -31.01
CA VAL A 854 29.78 -34.30 -29.81
C VAL A 854 29.16 -32.90 -29.77
N LEU A 855 29.93 -31.86 -30.12
CA LEU A 855 29.43 -30.49 -30.15
C LEU A 855 28.36 -30.29 -31.25
N VAL A 856 28.55 -30.88 -32.43
CA VAL A 856 27.56 -30.84 -33.52
C VAL A 856 26.24 -31.51 -33.09
N THR A 857 26.32 -32.72 -32.52
CA THR A 857 25.15 -33.46 -32.04
C THR A 857 24.44 -32.71 -30.92
N LEU A 858 25.19 -32.17 -29.94
CA LEU A 858 24.62 -31.36 -28.86
C LEU A 858 23.89 -30.12 -29.39
N MET A 859 24.46 -29.43 -30.38
CA MET A 859 23.79 -28.26 -31.00
C MET A 859 22.52 -28.64 -31.76
N ALA A 860 22.46 -29.83 -32.36
CA ALA A 860 21.25 -30.35 -32.98
C ALA A 860 20.15 -30.67 -31.93
N GLU A 861 20.52 -31.27 -30.80
CA GLU A 861 19.59 -31.51 -29.68
C GLU A 861 19.08 -30.20 -29.08
N VAL A 862 19.97 -29.22 -28.86
CA VAL A 862 19.58 -27.89 -28.39
C VAL A 862 18.64 -27.20 -29.37
N THR A 863 18.89 -27.33 -30.68
CA THR A 863 17.99 -26.83 -31.74
C THR A 863 16.60 -27.48 -31.62
N ALA A 864 16.53 -28.79 -31.38
CA ALA A 864 15.26 -29.49 -31.19
C ALA A 864 14.51 -29.02 -29.94
N ILE A 865 15.20 -28.92 -28.80
CA ILE A 865 14.63 -28.43 -27.53
C ILE A 865 14.03 -27.04 -27.70
N ILE A 866 14.80 -26.12 -28.28
CA ILE A 866 14.34 -24.74 -28.47
C ILE A 866 13.15 -24.69 -29.45
N ASN A 867 13.14 -25.50 -30.51
CA ASN A 867 12.02 -25.51 -31.46
C ASN A 867 10.75 -26.16 -30.93
N SER A 868 10.80 -26.98 -29.87
CA SER A 868 9.62 -27.54 -29.21
C SER A 868 8.91 -26.56 -28.27
N ARG A 869 9.47 -25.37 -28.06
CA ARG A 869 8.90 -24.38 -27.12
C ARG A 869 7.59 -23.76 -27.63
N PRO A 870 6.67 -23.37 -26.73
CA PRO A 870 5.49 -22.59 -27.10
C PRO A 870 5.91 -21.21 -27.64
N ILE A 871 5.31 -20.76 -28.75
CA ILE A 871 5.46 -19.39 -29.25
C ILE A 871 4.30 -18.48 -28.84
N ALA A 872 3.16 -19.06 -28.44
CA ALA A 872 2.01 -18.36 -27.88
C ALA A 872 1.72 -18.86 -26.45
N PRO A 873 1.04 -18.07 -25.60
CA PRO A 873 0.55 -18.52 -24.30
C PRO A 873 -0.24 -19.82 -24.43
N ILE A 874 0.02 -20.76 -23.52
CA ILE A 874 -0.68 -22.05 -23.46
C ILE A 874 -2.10 -21.77 -22.93
N SER A 875 -3.12 -22.29 -23.63
CA SER A 875 -4.51 -22.17 -23.19
C SER A 875 -4.73 -23.03 -21.94
N TYR A 876 -5.51 -22.52 -20.98
CA TYR A 876 -5.96 -23.29 -19.81
C TYR A 876 -7.22 -24.12 -20.09
N ASP A 877 -7.79 -23.96 -21.28
CA ASP A 877 -9.01 -24.62 -21.72
C ASP A 877 -8.74 -26.08 -22.12
N SER A 878 -9.45 -27.04 -21.52
CA SER A 878 -9.27 -28.48 -21.74
C SER A 878 -9.58 -28.92 -23.16
N ASP A 879 -10.41 -28.13 -23.86
CA ASP A 879 -10.97 -28.51 -25.15
C ASP A 879 -10.02 -28.17 -26.33
N VAL A 880 -8.95 -27.41 -26.10
CA VAL A 880 -7.93 -27.10 -27.12
C VAL A 880 -6.50 -27.21 -26.56
N PRO A 881 -6.01 -28.44 -26.28
CA PRO A 881 -4.71 -28.68 -25.63
C PRO A 881 -3.48 -28.47 -26.55
N ILE A 882 -3.65 -27.84 -27.73
CA ILE A 882 -2.60 -27.75 -28.74
C ILE A 882 -1.63 -26.62 -28.40
N VAL A 883 -0.38 -26.99 -28.12
CA VAL A 883 0.74 -26.05 -27.93
C VAL A 883 1.30 -25.64 -29.29
N LEU A 884 1.15 -24.36 -29.64
CA LEU A 884 1.73 -23.81 -30.86
C LEU A 884 3.25 -23.69 -30.70
N SER A 885 4.01 -24.56 -31.37
CA SER A 885 5.48 -24.57 -31.37
C SER A 885 6.08 -24.58 -32.79
N PRO A 886 7.30 -24.06 -33.00
CA PRO A 886 7.98 -24.15 -34.28
C PRO A 886 8.17 -25.60 -34.78
N SER A 887 8.36 -26.56 -33.88
CA SER A 887 8.54 -27.98 -34.20
C SER A 887 7.31 -28.61 -34.87
N MET A 888 6.10 -28.09 -34.59
CA MET A 888 4.85 -28.51 -35.22
C MET A 888 4.90 -28.30 -36.75
N LEU A 889 5.48 -27.19 -37.20
CA LEU A 889 5.60 -26.90 -38.63
C LEU A 889 6.86 -27.54 -39.27
N LEU A 890 7.95 -27.66 -38.51
CA LEU A 890 9.22 -28.18 -39.05
C LEU A 890 9.30 -29.69 -39.12
N ASN A 891 8.77 -30.39 -38.11
CA ASN A 891 8.92 -31.83 -37.95
C ASN A 891 7.57 -32.55 -37.93
N GLN A 892 6.44 -31.82 -37.98
CA GLN A 892 5.07 -32.36 -37.90
C GLN A 892 4.81 -33.20 -36.64
N LYS A 893 5.61 -32.99 -35.58
CA LYS A 893 5.46 -33.67 -34.29
C LYS A 893 4.57 -32.84 -33.37
N PHE A 894 3.54 -33.46 -32.81
CA PHE A 894 2.70 -32.89 -31.75
C PHE A 894 3.24 -33.29 -30.38
N SER A 895 3.17 -32.38 -29.42
CA SER A 895 3.33 -32.72 -28.01
C SER A 895 1.92 -32.91 -27.44
N GLY A 896 1.44 -34.16 -27.38
CA GLY A 896 0.10 -34.53 -26.92
C GLY A 896 -0.71 -35.32 -27.96
N ASP A 897 -1.82 -35.92 -27.51
CA ASP A 897 -2.77 -36.62 -28.38
C ASP A 897 -3.30 -35.68 -29.47
N ALA A 898 -3.26 -36.14 -30.71
CA ALA A 898 -3.68 -35.34 -31.85
C ALA A 898 -5.16 -34.92 -31.69
N PRO A 899 -5.51 -33.65 -31.94
CA PRO A 899 -6.91 -33.22 -31.93
C PRO A 899 -7.70 -34.00 -33.00
N THR A 900 -8.86 -34.52 -32.61
CA THR A 900 -9.89 -34.95 -33.56
C THR A 900 -10.23 -33.73 -34.42
N LEU A 901 -9.87 -33.75 -35.70
CA LEU A 901 -10.17 -32.67 -36.65
C LEU A 901 -11.70 -32.57 -36.80
N ILE A 902 -12.32 -31.63 -36.09
CA ILE A 902 -13.74 -31.31 -36.25
C ILE A 902 -13.87 -30.49 -37.55
N ASP A 903 -14.77 -30.95 -38.43
CA ASP A 903 -15.33 -30.23 -39.58
C ASP A 903 -14.52 -30.04 -40.88
N MET A 904 -13.72 -31.04 -41.29
CA MET A 904 -13.34 -31.14 -42.72
C MET A 904 -13.51 -32.58 -43.21
N ASP A 905 -14.29 -32.74 -44.29
CA ASP A 905 -14.75 -33.98 -44.94
C ASP A 905 -13.78 -35.17 -44.77
N VAL A 906 -13.99 -35.89 -43.66
CA VAL A 906 -13.05 -36.86 -43.07
C VAL A 906 -12.77 -38.04 -44.01
N ARG A 907 -13.67 -38.29 -44.97
CA ARG A 907 -13.54 -39.38 -45.95
C ARG A 907 -12.38 -39.20 -46.93
N ASN A 908 -11.89 -37.98 -47.14
CA ASN A 908 -10.81 -37.69 -48.08
C ASN A 908 -9.42 -37.53 -47.44
N ILE A 909 -9.34 -37.41 -46.11
CA ILE A 909 -8.08 -37.19 -45.37
C ILE A 909 -7.30 -38.52 -45.20
N TYR A 910 -8.01 -39.64 -45.05
CA TYR A 910 -7.40 -40.97 -44.81
C TYR A 910 -6.91 -41.71 -46.07
N ARG A 911 -7.15 -41.19 -47.28
CA ARG A 911 -6.74 -41.85 -48.54
C ARG A 911 -5.40 -41.38 -49.10
N GLU A 912 -4.97 -40.15 -48.79
CA GLU A 912 -3.84 -39.49 -49.43
C GLU A 912 -3.01 -38.73 -48.37
N HIS A 913 -1.94 -39.36 -47.86
CA HIS A 913 -1.10 -38.83 -46.74
C HIS A 913 -0.59 -37.39 -46.95
N TRP A 914 -0.47 -36.90 -48.18
CA TRP A 914 -0.04 -35.53 -48.45
C TRP A 914 -1.10 -34.47 -48.09
N ARG A 915 -2.40 -34.80 -48.13
CA ARG A 915 -3.48 -33.89 -47.72
C ARG A 915 -3.48 -33.67 -46.20
N GLN A 916 -3.11 -34.67 -45.43
CA GLN A 916 -2.97 -34.58 -43.98
C GLN A 916 -1.89 -33.55 -43.58
N VAL A 917 -0.76 -33.53 -44.31
CA VAL A 917 0.32 -32.54 -44.10
C VAL A 917 -0.16 -31.11 -44.35
N GLN A 918 -0.96 -30.91 -45.40
CA GLN A 918 -1.50 -29.59 -45.75
C GLN A 918 -2.46 -29.07 -44.67
N VAL A 919 -3.37 -29.92 -44.18
CA VAL A 919 -4.30 -29.58 -43.09
C VAL A 919 -3.56 -29.16 -41.82
N LEU A 920 -2.50 -29.87 -41.43
CA LEU A 920 -1.73 -29.52 -40.23
C LEU A 920 -0.98 -28.19 -40.35
N SER A 921 -0.47 -27.88 -41.54
CA SER A 921 0.13 -26.58 -41.85
C SER A 921 -0.92 -25.47 -41.76
N ASP A 922 -2.13 -25.69 -42.29
CA ASP A 922 -3.22 -24.70 -42.25
C ASP A 922 -3.69 -24.43 -40.82
N VAL A 923 -3.75 -25.46 -39.96
CA VAL A 923 -4.03 -25.30 -38.53
C VAL A 923 -2.96 -24.45 -37.84
N PHE A 924 -1.68 -24.69 -38.13
CA PHE A 924 -0.59 -23.87 -37.57
C PHE A 924 -0.76 -22.39 -37.95
N TRP A 925 -1.01 -22.08 -39.23
CA TRP A 925 -1.13 -20.70 -39.69
C TRP A 925 -2.40 -20.01 -39.18
N LYS A 926 -3.51 -20.74 -39.04
CA LYS A 926 -4.73 -20.25 -38.39
C LYS A 926 -4.45 -19.85 -36.94
N MET A 927 -3.84 -20.75 -36.15
CA MET A 927 -3.50 -20.50 -34.75
C MET A 927 -2.44 -19.41 -34.59
N TRP A 928 -1.44 -19.34 -35.47
CA TRP A 928 -0.44 -18.28 -35.47
C TRP A 928 -1.10 -16.90 -35.67
N ARG A 929 -2.07 -16.79 -36.57
CA ARG A 929 -2.81 -15.54 -36.81
C ARG A 929 -3.74 -15.19 -35.64
N GLU A 930 -4.48 -16.16 -35.11
CA GLU A 930 -5.49 -15.94 -34.06
C GLU A 930 -4.88 -15.75 -32.67
N ARG A 931 -3.75 -16.42 -32.36
CA ARG A 931 -3.15 -16.42 -31.02
C ARG A 931 -1.83 -15.66 -30.97
N TYR A 932 -0.86 -16.00 -31.83
CA TYR A 932 0.48 -15.41 -31.74
C TYR A 932 0.50 -13.93 -32.13
N LEU A 933 -0.13 -13.54 -33.24
CA LEU A 933 -0.16 -12.13 -33.65
C LEU A 933 -0.82 -11.21 -32.62
N GLN A 934 -1.83 -11.69 -31.89
CA GLN A 934 -2.50 -10.89 -30.86
C GLN A 934 -1.54 -10.53 -29.71
N THR A 935 -0.62 -11.43 -29.35
CA THR A 935 0.39 -11.16 -28.30
C THR A 935 1.39 -10.07 -28.69
N LEU A 936 1.49 -9.72 -29.98
CA LEU A 936 2.41 -8.73 -30.50
C LEU A 936 1.84 -7.30 -30.49
N GLN A 937 0.58 -7.10 -30.08
CA GLN A 937 -0.04 -5.78 -30.01
C GLN A 937 0.48 -4.92 -28.84
N GLU A 938 0.84 -5.53 -27.71
CA GLU A 938 1.22 -4.79 -26.49
C GLU A 938 2.64 -4.20 -26.58
N LYS A 939 2.77 -2.88 -26.31
CA LYS A 939 4.07 -2.20 -26.13
C LYS A 939 4.53 -2.33 -24.68
N ARG A 940 5.46 -3.24 -24.40
CA ARG A 940 5.94 -3.51 -23.02
C ARG A 940 6.97 -2.52 -22.45
N LYS A 941 7.60 -1.70 -23.29
CA LYS A 941 8.60 -0.69 -22.89
C LYS A 941 8.46 0.56 -23.75
N TRP A 942 8.88 1.71 -23.20
CA TRP A 942 8.85 3.02 -23.88
C TRP A 942 7.45 3.34 -24.43
N THR A 943 6.49 3.53 -23.53
CA THR A 943 5.08 3.77 -23.84
C THR A 943 4.73 5.25 -24.02
N ALA A 944 5.50 6.15 -23.38
CA ALA A 944 5.29 7.59 -23.43
C ALA A 944 6.04 8.25 -24.59
N GLU A 945 5.46 9.33 -25.12
CA GLU A 945 6.12 10.23 -26.06
C GLU A 945 6.98 11.24 -25.30
N HIS A 946 8.20 11.43 -25.79
CA HIS A 946 9.15 12.42 -25.27
C HIS A 946 9.51 13.44 -26.37
N PRO A 947 10.02 14.63 -26.01
CA PRO A 947 10.50 15.58 -27.00
C PRO A 947 11.57 14.95 -27.92
N ASN A 948 11.41 15.12 -29.24
CA ASN A 948 12.40 14.63 -30.21
C ASN A 948 13.72 15.40 -30.07
N MET A 949 14.84 14.68 -30.18
CA MET A 949 16.15 15.31 -30.41
C MET A 949 16.13 16.10 -31.72
N LYS A 950 16.88 17.19 -31.74
CA LYS A 950 17.00 18.10 -32.88
C LYS A 950 18.42 18.13 -33.42
N GLU A 951 18.54 18.54 -34.68
CA GLU A 951 19.83 18.83 -35.28
C GLU A 951 20.46 20.03 -34.55
N GLY A 952 21.74 19.90 -34.18
CA GLY A 952 22.46 20.87 -33.36
C GLY A 952 22.51 20.53 -31.87
N ASP A 953 21.71 19.57 -31.38
CA ASP A 953 21.74 19.15 -29.97
C ASP A 953 23.13 18.61 -29.59
N ILE A 954 23.61 19.03 -28.42
CA ILE A 954 24.89 18.57 -27.87
C ILE A 954 24.61 17.39 -26.93
N VAL A 955 25.17 16.23 -27.27
CA VAL A 955 24.95 14.98 -26.56
C VAL A 955 26.26 14.35 -26.08
N LEU A 956 26.19 13.53 -25.03
CA LEU A 956 27.24 12.56 -24.75
C LEU A 956 26.92 11.25 -25.42
N PHE A 957 27.93 10.74 -26.11
CA PHE A 957 27.92 9.44 -26.71
C PHE A 957 28.31 8.38 -25.67
N ARG A 958 27.40 7.44 -25.38
CA ARG A 958 27.68 6.36 -24.45
C ARG A 958 28.68 5.37 -25.04
N ASP A 959 29.85 5.30 -24.44
CA ASP A 959 30.83 4.26 -24.71
C ASP A 959 30.78 3.21 -23.58
N PRO A 960 30.43 1.94 -23.85
CA PRO A 960 30.35 0.90 -22.82
C PRO A 960 31.71 0.47 -22.25
N GLU A 961 32.81 0.72 -22.97
CA GLU A 961 34.17 0.33 -22.53
C GLU A 961 34.85 1.46 -21.74
N ALA A 962 34.46 2.70 -21.98
CA ALA A 962 35.01 3.86 -21.27
C ALA A 962 34.17 4.25 -20.04
N PRO A 963 34.81 4.68 -18.93
CA PRO A 963 34.09 5.28 -17.83
C PRO A 963 33.36 6.54 -18.30
N ARG A 964 32.20 6.80 -17.72
CA ARG A 964 31.27 7.85 -18.14
C ARG A 964 31.87 9.25 -18.29
N SER A 965 32.89 9.60 -17.53
CA SER A 965 33.60 10.88 -17.63
C SER A 965 34.33 11.07 -18.96
N GLN A 966 34.75 9.96 -19.59
CA GLN A 966 35.49 9.91 -20.85
C GLN A 966 34.59 9.72 -22.07
N TRP A 967 33.27 9.65 -21.88
CA TRP A 967 32.31 9.60 -22.98
C TRP A 967 32.49 10.82 -23.90
N PRO A 968 32.65 10.60 -25.22
CA PRO A 968 32.91 11.70 -26.14
C PRO A 968 31.69 12.60 -26.28
N LEU A 969 31.94 13.91 -26.38
CA LEU A 969 30.94 14.88 -26.79
C LEU A 969 30.67 14.72 -28.28
N ALA A 970 29.40 14.71 -28.64
CA ALA A 970 28.98 14.66 -30.02
C ALA A 970 27.87 15.67 -30.28
N ILE A 971 27.78 16.12 -31.54
CA ILE A 971 26.70 16.99 -32.00
C ILE A 971 25.80 16.16 -32.89
N VAL A 972 24.49 16.25 -32.67
CA VAL A 972 23.49 15.66 -33.56
C VAL A 972 23.57 16.41 -34.90
N GLU A 973 24.10 15.74 -35.93
CA GLU A 973 24.27 16.30 -37.28
C GLU A 973 23.00 16.08 -38.12
N LYS A 974 22.33 14.95 -37.92
CA LYS A 974 21.11 14.61 -38.64
C LYS A 974 20.18 13.77 -37.78
N VAL A 975 18.89 14.05 -37.86
CA VAL A 975 17.86 13.23 -37.20
C VAL A 975 17.14 12.35 -38.22
N PHE A 976 16.81 11.12 -37.83
CA PHE A 976 16.03 10.21 -38.66
C PHE A 976 14.67 9.96 -38.01
N PRO A 977 13.64 10.73 -38.38
CA PRO A 977 12.28 10.41 -37.98
C PRO A 977 11.85 9.10 -38.62
N SER A 978 11.24 8.23 -37.81
CA SER A 978 10.55 7.03 -38.31
C SER A 978 9.26 7.42 -39.06
N LYS A 979 8.55 6.44 -39.64
CA LYS A 979 7.25 6.67 -40.31
C LYS A 979 6.21 7.39 -39.45
N ASP A 980 6.32 7.29 -38.13
CA ASP A 980 5.45 7.94 -37.15
C ASP A 980 5.95 9.33 -36.70
N GLY A 981 6.97 9.89 -37.34
CA GLY A 981 7.52 11.23 -37.03
C GLY A 981 8.39 11.29 -35.77
N LEU A 982 8.56 10.18 -35.05
CA LEU A 982 9.34 10.11 -33.82
C LEU A 982 10.81 9.76 -34.10
N VAL A 983 11.72 10.51 -33.48
CA VAL A 983 13.17 10.34 -33.64
C VAL A 983 13.67 9.30 -32.64
N ARG A 984 14.16 8.18 -33.16
CA ARG A 984 14.79 7.11 -32.36
C ARG A 984 16.26 6.91 -32.72
N LYS A 985 16.67 7.52 -33.83
CA LYS A 985 17.95 7.33 -34.49
C LYS A 985 18.46 8.70 -34.93
N VAL A 986 19.75 8.94 -34.69
CA VAL A 986 20.43 10.17 -35.10
C VAL A 986 21.84 9.84 -35.60
N ASP A 987 22.34 10.68 -36.51
CA ASP A 987 23.76 10.74 -36.81
C ASP A 987 24.41 11.76 -35.89
N VAL A 988 25.47 11.33 -35.22
CA VAL A 988 26.25 12.15 -34.32
C VAL A 988 27.67 12.29 -34.84
N ARG A 989 28.17 13.52 -34.77
CA ARG A 989 29.52 13.89 -35.16
C ARG A 989 30.37 14.06 -33.91
N LEU A 990 31.45 13.30 -33.79
CA LEU A 990 32.45 13.46 -32.73
C LEU A 990 33.86 13.63 -33.31
N SER A 991 34.71 14.31 -32.53
CA SER A 991 36.13 14.47 -32.85
C SER A 991 36.94 13.52 -31.98
N VAL A 992 37.61 12.55 -32.61
CA VAL A 992 38.52 11.61 -31.94
C VAL A 992 39.92 11.89 -32.47
N ASN A 993 40.84 12.30 -31.59
CA ASN A 993 42.24 12.61 -31.95
C ASN A 993 42.39 13.56 -33.15
N GLY A 994 41.52 14.57 -33.26
CA GLY A 994 41.55 15.58 -34.33
C GLY A 994 40.93 15.15 -35.66
N LYS A 995 40.43 13.90 -35.78
CA LYS A 995 39.66 13.43 -36.93
C LYS A 995 38.16 13.45 -36.62
N ILE A 996 37.38 13.94 -37.58
CA ILE A 996 35.92 13.95 -37.48
C ILE A 996 35.42 12.55 -37.84
N CYS A 997 34.76 11.92 -36.87
CA CYS A 997 34.12 10.62 -37.03
C CYS A 997 32.60 10.79 -36.91
N ARG A 998 31.87 10.16 -37.83
CA ARG A 998 30.40 10.18 -37.86
C ARG A 998 29.89 8.81 -37.47
N TYR A 999 28.97 8.79 -36.52
CA TYR A 999 28.37 7.56 -36.03
C TYR A 999 26.86 7.68 -36.04
N THR A 1000 26.21 6.65 -36.54
CA THR A 1000 24.76 6.50 -36.42
C THR A 1000 24.43 5.77 -35.13
N ARG A 1001 23.61 6.36 -34.26
CA ARG A 1001 23.26 5.77 -32.96
C ARG A 1001 21.79 5.89 -32.58
N PRO A 1002 21.26 4.95 -31.77
CA PRO A 1002 19.96 5.14 -31.16
C PRO A 1002 20.04 6.19 -30.05
N ILE A 1003 18.96 6.94 -29.84
CA ILE A 1003 18.92 7.97 -28.78
C ILE A 1003 19.08 7.38 -27.37
N SER A 1004 18.80 6.08 -27.20
CA SER A 1004 19.00 5.32 -25.95
C SER A 1004 20.47 5.14 -25.56
N GLU A 1005 21.40 5.48 -26.46
CA GLU A 1005 22.84 5.53 -26.22
C GLU A 1005 23.35 6.96 -26.09
N LEU A 1006 22.47 7.96 -26.09
CA LEU A 1006 22.83 9.37 -26.05
C LEU A 1006 22.24 10.06 -24.83
N VAL A 1007 23.00 10.97 -24.25
CA VAL A 1007 22.56 11.80 -23.11
C VAL A 1007 22.56 13.26 -23.55
N LEU A 1008 21.40 13.90 -23.52
CA LEU A 1008 21.28 15.31 -23.91
C LEU A 1008 21.90 16.23 -22.86
N LEU A 1009 22.79 17.15 -23.28
CA LEU A 1009 23.50 18.04 -22.35
C LEU A 1009 22.95 19.46 -22.35
N LEU A 1010 22.68 20.03 -23.52
CA LEU A 1010 22.14 21.38 -23.68
C LEU A 1010 20.94 21.30 -24.61
N ASP A 1011 19.89 22.00 -24.20
CA ASP A 1011 18.67 22.23 -24.99
C ASP A 1011 18.75 23.60 -25.66
#